data_AF-A0A2P5NBP9-F1
#
_entry.id   AF-A0A2P5NBP9-F1
#
_cell.length_a   1.000
_cell.length_b   1.000
_cell.length_c   1.000
_cell.angle_alpha   90.00
_cell.angle_beta   90.00
_cell.angle_gamma   90.00
#
_symmetry.space_group_name_H-M   'P 1'
#
loop_
_entity.id
_entity.type
_entity.pdbx_description
1 polymer ?
#
loop_
_entity_poly.entity_id
_entity_poly.type
_entity_poly.pdbx_seq_one_letter_code
_entity_poly.pdbx_strand_id
1 'polypeptide(L)'
;MFRKWLVLGAILALIVIVMGAYVRLSDAGLGCPDWPGCYGRAMISDNPEFKAHAESLFPESPLETAKAWKEMGHRYLAGALSIVALTLFGLAFRLQQARATAVKCITAILLLFAAQAALGMWTVTMNVMPIIVSMHLLLGFITFWAFAATWLWTTPNAVRRSVNQGPVGFAAFTMAVLLVQIALGAWVSTNYAALACADFPRCNGQWLPDADFRTALDIFHGLKTGDSGVLPPDAKIAAHWLHRVGALVTFIVIMSLILIATSEDKPKGVRRSGVLLSMLMLVQVASGIANIKHGLPLWSALGHNLVAALMMLPLLGMQFFSRYALTADEAGIEPAEAATAITVEVEPAPTSESVYRRLRSQLQKTRSNIGGLFSGLIGSSGAVNNAVETIESHLLMADVGIETTQKITDYLKSTLDREQLDDGEQLSSALKTRLLEVLQPCSQPLTIQKPDDGPFVVLVVGVNGVGKTTSIGKLAKRLQDQGHSVMLAAGDTFRAAAVEQLQTWGERNQVQVVAQHTGADSASVIFDALQSAKAKGVDVLIADTAGRLHTKANLMDELKKIKRIMAKIDGSAPHEVLLVLDAGTGQNALSQARLFNEAVNLTGIALTKLDGTAKGGVIFALADQLGVPIRFIGVGEAITDFQDFDAKTFVDALFAKD
;
A
#
# COMPACT_ATOMS: atom_id res chain seq x y z
N MET A 1 -7.00 15.80 -19.95
CA MET A 1 -6.75 17.26 -19.78
C MET A 1 -7.15 17.75 -18.39
N PHE A 2 -8.40 17.57 -17.96
CA PHE A 2 -8.91 18.01 -16.63
C PHE A 2 -8.01 17.68 -15.42
N ARG A 3 -7.58 16.41 -15.26
CA ARG A 3 -6.71 16.02 -14.14
C ARG A 3 -5.34 16.70 -14.13
N LYS A 4 -4.77 17.04 -15.31
CA LYS A 4 -3.51 17.79 -15.39
C LYS A 4 -3.70 19.22 -14.87
N TRP A 5 -4.84 19.85 -15.17
CA TRP A 5 -5.21 21.15 -14.63
C TRP A 5 -5.49 21.11 -13.12
N LEU A 6 -6.05 20.01 -12.59
CA LEU A 6 -6.16 19.83 -11.13
C LEU A 6 -4.80 19.78 -10.44
N VAL A 7 -3.83 19.06 -11.03
CA VAL A 7 -2.44 19.03 -10.50
C VAL A 7 -1.80 20.41 -10.60
N LEU A 8 -1.97 21.12 -11.71
CA LEU A 8 -1.50 22.50 -11.86
C LEU A 8 -2.12 23.41 -10.79
N GLY A 9 -3.43 23.31 -10.56
CA GLY A 9 -4.14 24.06 -9.51
C GLY A 9 -3.63 23.73 -8.11
N ALA A 10 -3.39 22.45 -7.80
CA ALA A 10 -2.81 22.05 -6.52
C ALA A 10 -1.38 22.59 -6.33
N ILE A 11 -0.52 22.50 -7.34
CA ILE A 11 0.85 23.04 -7.30
C ILE A 11 0.81 24.54 -7.10
N LEU A 12 0.00 25.25 -7.87
CA LEU A 12 -0.11 26.71 -7.78
C LEU A 12 -0.72 27.16 -6.44
N ALA A 13 -1.70 26.44 -5.91
CA ALA A 13 -2.23 26.67 -4.56
C ALA A 13 -1.14 26.50 -3.48
N LEU A 14 -0.29 25.48 -3.62
CA LEU A 14 0.83 25.27 -2.71
C LEU A 14 1.86 26.41 -2.79
N ILE A 15 2.17 26.88 -4.01
CA ILE A 15 3.04 28.04 -4.23
C ILE A 15 2.45 29.30 -3.59
N VAL A 16 1.14 29.54 -3.76
CA VAL A 16 0.42 30.67 -3.13
C VAL A 16 0.54 30.59 -1.60
N ILE A 17 0.33 29.42 -0.99
CA ILE A 17 0.48 29.22 0.47
C ILE A 17 1.91 29.57 0.94
N VAL A 18 2.94 29.07 0.26
CA VAL A 18 4.34 29.34 0.61
C VAL A 18 4.68 30.81 0.41
N MET A 19 4.23 31.41 -0.70
CA MET A 19 4.44 32.83 -0.97
C MET A 19 3.71 33.70 0.06
N GLY A 20 2.50 33.35 0.48
CA GLY A 20 1.77 34.04 1.55
C GLY A 20 2.50 33.95 2.90
N ALA A 21 3.08 32.79 3.23
CA ALA A 21 3.93 32.65 4.41
C ALA A 21 5.20 33.53 4.30
N TYR A 22 5.80 33.63 3.10
CA TYR A 22 6.95 34.51 2.85
C TYR A 22 6.60 35.99 2.98
N VAL A 23 5.46 36.43 2.44
CA VAL A 23 4.95 37.80 2.60
C VAL A 23 4.79 38.14 4.08
N ARG A 24 4.18 37.25 4.87
CA ARG A 24 4.01 37.45 6.32
C ARG A 24 5.32 37.47 7.08
N LEU A 25 6.18 36.46 6.88
CA LEU A 25 7.44 36.32 7.62
C LEU A 25 8.49 37.37 7.25
N SER A 26 8.33 38.04 6.10
CA SER A 26 9.17 39.16 5.68
C SER A 26 8.52 40.53 5.90
N ASP A 27 7.44 40.57 6.70
CA ASP A 27 6.73 41.77 7.12
C ASP A 27 6.24 42.65 5.96
N ALA A 28 5.79 42.00 4.90
CA ALA A 28 5.32 42.64 3.66
C ALA A 28 3.79 42.56 3.50
N GLY A 29 3.04 42.20 4.55
CA GLY A 29 1.59 41.99 4.48
C GLY A 29 0.75 43.28 4.32
N LEU A 30 1.36 44.44 4.52
CA LEU A 30 0.81 45.79 4.27
C LEU A 30 1.67 46.56 3.25
N GLY A 31 2.36 45.84 2.35
CA GLY A 31 3.14 46.47 1.29
C GLY A 31 2.28 47.25 0.30
N CYS A 32 1.00 46.89 0.21
CA CYS A 32 -0.03 47.53 -0.60
C CYS A 32 -1.21 47.99 0.27
N PRO A 33 -1.50 49.30 0.36
CA PRO A 33 -2.53 49.83 1.25
C PRO A 33 -3.97 49.60 0.76
N ASP A 34 -4.15 49.17 -0.49
CA ASP A 34 -5.43 48.95 -1.15
C ASP A 34 -5.58 47.52 -1.71
N TRP A 35 -6.80 47.19 -2.12
CA TRP A 35 -7.16 45.91 -2.74
C TRP A 35 -8.22 46.17 -3.82
N PRO A 36 -8.19 45.48 -4.98
CA PRO A 36 -7.27 44.39 -5.37
C PRO A 36 -5.92 44.87 -5.92
N GLY A 37 -5.79 46.16 -6.24
CA GLY A 37 -4.56 46.79 -6.74
C GLY A 37 -3.57 47.14 -5.64
N CYS A 38 -2.49 47.83 -6.02
CA CYS A 38 -1.48 48.36 -5.12
C CYS A 38 -1.16 49.79 -5.52
N TYR A 39 -1.39 50.74 -4.61
CA TYR A 39 -1.35 52.17 -4.85
C TYR A 39 -2.23 52.59 -6.03
N GLY A 40 -3.46 52.04 -6.09
CA GLY A 40 -4.45 52.35 -7.13
C GLY A 40 -4.18 51.72 -8.49
N ARG A 41 -3.12 50.91 -8.66
CA ARG A 41 -2.75 50.28 -9.93
C ARG A 41 -2.62 48.76 -9.82
N ALA A 42 -2.83 48.07 -10.94
CA ALA A 42 -2.65 46.62 -11.01
C ALA A 42 -1.18 46.17 -11.19
N MET A 43 -0.28 47.08 -11.57
CA MET A 43 1.15 46.82 -11.77
C MET A 43 1.97 47.86 -11.03
N ILE A 44 2.95 47.41 -10.26
CA ILE A 44 3.89 48.27 -9.53
C ILE A 44 5.06 48.62 -10.44
N SER A 45 5.60 49.83 -10.29
CA SER A 45 6.81 50.30 -10.95
C SER A 45 7.70 51.05 -9.96
N ASP A 46 9.00 51.10 -10.22
CA ASP A 46 9.96 51.88 -9.41
C ASP A 46 10.26 53.26 -10.04
N ASN A 47 9.48 53.66 -11.06
CA ASN A 47 9.67 54.93 -11.73
C ASN A 47 9.19 56.13 -10.90
N PRO A 48 9.74 57.34 -11.12
CA PRO A 48 9.39 58.52 -10.32
C PRO A 48 7.90 58.91 -10.41
N GLU A 49 7.27 58.67 -11.56
CA GLU A 49 5.86 58.98 -11.78
C GLU A 49 4.93 58.10 -10.92
N PHE A 50 5.22 56.80 -10.83
CA PHE A 50 4.47 55.89 -9.96
C PHE A 50 4.66 56.24 -8.48
N LYS A 51 5.89 56.60 -8.06
CA LYS A 51 6.18 57.04 -6.69
C LYS A 51 5.37 58.27 -6.29
N ALA A 52 5.41 59.31 -7.13
CA ALA A 52 4.64 60.53 -6.89
C ALA A 52 3.12 60.25 -6.83
N HIS A 53 2.63 59.37 -7.72
CA HIS A 53 1.23 58.94 -7.69
C HIS A 53 0.86 58.19 -6.41
N ALA A 54 1.70 57.24 -5.99
CA ALA A 54 1.52 56.48 -4.76
C ALA A 54 1.47 57.37 -3.52
N GLU A 55 2.44 58.29 -3.38
CA GLU A 55 2.52 59.24 -2.26
C GLU A 55 1.33 60.20 -2.22
N SER A 56 0.79 60.61 -3.38
CA SER A 56 -0.39 61.48 -3.43
C SER A 56 -1.69 60.77 -3.06
N LEU A 57 -1.83 59.48 -3.36
CA LEU A 57 -3.02 58.69 -3.03
C LEU A 57 -3.01 58.18 -1.58
N PHE A 58 -1.82 57.78 -1.09
CA PHE A 58 -1.65 57.17 0.23
C PHE A 58 -0.51 57.85 1.00
N PRO A 59 -0.69 59.11 1.45
CA PRO A 59 0.36 59.88 2.10
C PRO A 59 0.85 59.26 3.42
N GLU A 60 -0.02 58.53 4.12
CA GLU A 60 0.27 57.85 5.38
C GLU A 60 0.96 56.48 5.21
N SER A 61 1.22 56.04 3.97
CA SER A 61 1.81 54.74 3.66
C SER A 61 2.83 54.86 2.53
N PRO A 62 4.07 55.28 2.84
CA PRO A 62 5.10 55.50 1.83
C PRO A 62 5.43 54.20 1.07
N LEU A 63 5.66 54.33 -0.24
CA LEU A 63 5.92 53.19 -1.11
C LEU A 63 7.26 52.50 -0.79
N GLU A 64 7.18 51.32 -0.19
CA GLU A 64 8.29 50.37 -0.13
C GLU A 64 8.19 49.35 -1.26
N THR A 65 8.85 49.63 -2.39
CA THR A 65 8.76 48.83 -3.62
C THR A 65 9.03 47.35 -3.40
N ALA A 66 10.01 46.99 -2.56
CA ALA A 66 10.33 45.61 -2.24
C ALA A 66 9.18 44.89 -1.50
N LYS A 67 8.50 45.54 -0.56
CA LYS A 67 7.34 44.95 0.14
C LYS A 67 6.13 44.86 -0.78
N ALA A 68 5.86 45.92 -1.53
CA ALA A 68 4.78 45.98 -2.50
C ALA A 68 4.89 44.86 -3.56
N TRP A 69 6.10 44.61 -4.09
CA TRP A 69 6.33 43.51 -5.06
C TRP A 69 6.09 42.12 -4.47
N LYS A 70 6.47 41.88 -3.21
CA LYS A 70 6.20 40.59 -2.55
C LYS A 70 4.69 40.35 -2.43
N GLU A 71 3.95 41.38 -2.04
CA GLU A 71 2.51 41.29 -1.89
C GLU A 71 1.77 41.14 -3.23
N MET A 72 2.10 41.97 -4.24
CA MET A 72 1.51 41.83 -5.56
C MET A 72 1.91 40.53 -6.26
N GLY A 73 3.13 40.05 -6.07
CA GLY A 73 3.56 38.73 -6.55
C GLY A 73 2.66 37.61 -6.03
N HIS A 74 2.34 37.63 -4.74
CA HIS A 74 1.36 36.71 -4.14
C HIS A 74 -0.05 36.88 -4.76
N ARG A 75 -0.53 38.12 -4.93
CA ARG A 75 -1.85 38.41 -5.54
C ARG A 75 -1.94 37.94 -7.01
N TYR A 76 -0.89 38.08 -7.81
CA TYR A 76 -0.85 37.59 -9.19
C TYR A 76 -0.93 36.05 -9.25
N LEU A 77 -0.19 35.36 -8.38
CA LEU A 77 -0.24 33.91 -8.29
C LEU A 77 -1.65 33.42 -7.87
N ALA A 78 -2.29 34.11 -6.93
CA ALA A 78 -3.67 33.84 -6.54
C ALA A 78 -4.66 34.10 -7.69
N GLY A 79 -4.49 35.18 -8.45
CA GLY A 79 -5.29 35.48 -9.65
C GLY A 79 -5.13 34.42 -10.74
N ALA A 80 -3.90 33.98 -11.02
CA ALA A 80 -3.63 32.89 -11.95
C ALA A 80 -4.31 31.58 -11.50
N LEU A 81 -4.31 31.30 -10.20
CA LEU A 81 -4.99 30.16 -9.62
C LEU A 81 -6.52 30.23 -9.79
N SER A 82 -7.12 31.42 -9.67
CA SER A 82 -8.54 31.62 -9.98
C SER A 82 -8.87 31.34 -11.44
N ILE A 83 -8.01 31.74 -12.39
CA ILE A 83 -8.18 31.43 -13.82
C ILE A 83 -8.14 29.91 -14.06
N VAL A 84 -7.21 29.21 -13.41
CA VAL A 84 -7.13 27.73 -13.43
C VAL A 84 -8.42 27.10 -12.93
N ALA A 85 -8.98 27.59 -11.81
CA ALA A 85 -10.22 27.09 -11.23
C ALA A 85 -11.43 27.30 -12.16
N LEU A 86 -11.55 28.48 -12.79
CA LEU A 86 -12.60 28.79 -13.76
C LEU A 86 -12.50 27.92 -15.02
N THR A 87 -11.27 27.68 -15.50
CA THR A 87 -11.02 26.78 -16.63
C THR A 87 -11.40 25.34 -16.28
N LEU A 88 -11.07 24.88 -15.08
CA LEU A 88 -11.50 23.59 -14.57
C LEU A 88 -13.02 23.46 -14.50
N PHE A 89 -13.74 24.53 -14.13
CA PHE A 89 -15.20 24.51 -14.10
C PHE A 89 -15.79 24.27 -15.49
N GLY A 90 -15.30 24.99 -16.51
CA GLY A 90 -15.70 24.77 -17.91
C GLY A 90 -15.34 23.37 -18.41
N LEU A 91 -14.16 22.85 -18.06
CA LEU A 91 -13.73 21.50 -18.42
C LEU A 91 -14.53 20.41 -17.70
N ALA A 92 -15.03 20.65 -16.49
CA ALA A 92 -15.80 19.68 -15.72
C ALA A 92 -17.09 19.27 -16.46
N PHE A 93 -17.75 20.20 -17.16
CA PHE A 93 -18.94 19.92 -17.96
C PHE A 93 -18.67 19.06 -19.20
N ARG A 94 -17.42 19.04 -19.68
CA ARG A 94 -17.00 18.25 -20.85
C ARG A 94 -16.56 16.83 -20.48
N LEU A 95 -16.55 16.47 -19.20
CA LEU A 95 -16.22 15.11 -18.76
C LEU A 95 -17.36 14.15 -19.09
N GLN A 96 -17.02 13.00 -19.67
CA GLN A 96 -17.97 11.91 -19.92
C GLN A 96 -18.19 11.04 -18.66
N GLN A 97 -17.13 10.79 -17.88
CA GLN A 97 -17.18 10.04 -16.63
C GLN A 97 -17.04 10.98 -15.42
N ALA A 98 -17.72 10.66 -14.32
CA ALA A 98 -17.66 11.40 -13.05
C ALA A 98 -18.03 12.90 -13.14
N ARG A 99 -18.77 13.33 -14.18
CA ARG A 99 -19.16 14.74 -14.41
C ARG A 99 -19.83 15.39 -13.21
N ALA A 100 -20.82 14.73 -12.61
CA ALA A 100 -21.56 15.28 -11.47
C ALA A 100 -20.65 15.54 -10.26
N THR A 101 -19.75 14.59 -9.96
CA THR A 101 -18.75 14.72 -8.89
C THR A 101 -17.78 15.87 -9.19
N ALA A 102 -17.26 15.94 -10.42
CA ALA A 102 -16.34 16.99 -10.85
C ALA A 102 -16.97 18.37 -10.73
N VAL A 103 -18.20 18.57 -11.23
CA VAL A 103 -18.90 19.86 -11.16
C VAL A 103 -19.12 20.27 -9.70
N LYS A 104 -19.63 19.37 -8.84
CA LYS A 104 -19.83 19.65 -7.40
C LYS A 104 -18.53 20.07 -6.71
N CYS A 105 -17.44 19.34 -6.95
CA CYS A 105 -16.15 19.63 -6.33
C CYS A 105 -15.56 20.96 -6.81
N ILE A 106 -15.61 21.25 -8.11
CA ILE A 106 -15.09 22.52 -8.64
C ILE A 106 -15.96 23.70 -8.19
N THR A 107 -17.29 23.56 -8.13
CA THR A 107 -18.15 24.59 -7.55
C THR A 107 -17.79 24.89 -6.10
N ALA A 108 -17.53 23.85 -5.29
CA ALA A 108 -17.05 24.06 -3.92
C ALA A 108 -15.71 24.81 -3.89
N ILE A 109 -14.76 24.46 -4.77
CA ILE A 109 -13.49 25.18 -4.91
C ILE A 109 -13.70 26.65 -5.30
N LEU A 110 -14.63 26.96 -6.21
CA LEU A 110 -14.95 28.34 -6.58
C LEU A 110 -15.55 29.14 -5.40
N LEU A 111 -16.38 28.51 -4.57
CA LEU A 111 -16.88 29.13 -3.33
C LEU A 111 -15.74 29.39 -2.34
N LEU A 112 -14.79 28.45 -2.20
CA LEU A 112 -13.59 28.66 -1.39
C LEU A 112 -12.74 29.83 -1.93
N PHE A 113 -12.64 30.01 -3.24
CA PHE A 113 -11.97 31.17 -3.86
C PHE A 113 -12.68 32.50 -3.56
N ALA A 114 -14.01 32.53 -3.64
CA ALA A 114 -14.77 33.73 -3.29
C ALA A 114 -14.54 34.11 -1.81
N ALA A 115 -14.58 33.13 -0.91
CA ALA A 115 -14.26 33.34 0.50
C ALA A 115 -12.78 33.74 0.73
N GLN A 116 -11.83 33.17 -0.01
CA GLN A 116 -10.42 33.56 0.01
C GLN A 116 -10.22 35.02 -0.39
N ALA A 117 -10.87 35.46 -1.48
CA ALA A 117 -10.79 36.83 -1.95
C ALA A 117 -11.38 37.82 -0.94
N ALA A 118 -12.54 37.49 -0.34
CA ALA A 118 -13.14 38.30 0.72
C ALA A 118 -12.22 38.40 1.95
N LEU A 119 -11.66 37.28 2.43
CA LEU A 119 -10.70 37.28 3.52
C LEU A 119 -9.42 38.05 3.17
N GLY A 120 -8.93 37.95 1.93
CA GLY A 120 -7.75 38.69 1.46
C GLY A 120 -7.97 40.21 1.38
N MET A 121 -9.20 40.65 1.07
CA MET A 121 -9.59 42.05 1.19
C MET A 121 -9.63 42.47 2.67
N TRP A 122 -10.19 41.64 3.55
CA TRP A 122 -10.22 41.90 4.99
C TRP A 122 -8.83 41.91 5.63
N THR A 123 -7.86 41.12 5.16
CA THR A 123 -6.50 41.18 5.69
C THR A 123 -5.86 42.55 5.50
N VAL A 124 -6.15 43.24 4.40
CA VAL A 124 -5.63 44.60 4.15
C VAL A 124 -6.47 45.64 4.89
N THR A 125 -7.80 45.60 4.71
CA THR A 125 -8.72 46.59 5.30
C THR A 125 -8.84 46.53 6.82
N MET A 126 -8.47 45.41 7.45
CA MET A 126 -8.40 45.24 8.90
C MET A 126 -6.95 45.18 9.42
N ASN A 127 -6.00 45.82 8.73
CA ASN A 127 -4.61 45.98 9.17
C ASN A 127 -3.98 44.67 9.68
N VAL A 128 -4.05 43.62 8.86
CA VAL A 128 -3.49 42.28 9.12
C VAL A 128 -3.87 41.66 10.47
N MET A 129 -5.10 41.91 10.94
CA MET A 129 -5.62 41.33 12.18
C MET A 129 -5.39 39.80 12.27
N PRO A 130 -4.78 39.27 13.35
CA PRO A 130 -4.29 37.90 13.41
C PRO A 130 -5.34 36.81 13.10
N ILE A 131 -6.60 36.99 13.54
CA ILE A 131 -7.67 36.03 13.27
C ILE A 131 -8.06 35.97 11.80
N ILE A 132 -8.16 37.12 11.13
CA ILE A 132 -8.49 37.21 9.70
C ILE A 132 -7.35 36.59 8.88
N VAL A 133 -6.10 36.92 9.20
CA VAL A 133 -4.94 36.33 8.52
C VAL A 133 -4.85 34.82 8.76
N SER A 134 -5.17 34.36 9.97
CA SER A 134 -5.21 32.92 10.30
C SER A 134 -6.31 32.18 9.53
N MET A 135 -7.52 32.76 9.44
CA MET A 135 -8.61 32.22 8.64
C MET A 135 -8.26 32.21 7.15
N HIS A 136 -7.65 33.28 6.64
CA HIS A 136 -7.17 33.37 5.27
C HIS A 136 -6.13 32.27 4.97
N LEU A 137 -5.15 32.07 5.86
CA LEU A 137 -4.17 30.99 5.69
C LEU A 137 -4.84 29.61 5.70
N LEU A 138 -5.69 29.33 6.69
CA LEU A 138 -6.34 28.03 6.85
C LEU A 138 -7.23 27.68 5.64
N LEU A 139 -7.96 28.67 5.13
CA LEU A 139 -8.79 28.49 3.95
C LEU A 139 -7.93 28.26 2.68
N GLY A 140 -6.72 28.82 2.61
CA GLY A 140 -5.75 28.51 1.56
C GLY A 140 -5.33 27.03 1.59
N PHE A 141 -5.01 26.50 2.77
CA PHE A 141 -4.71 25.07 2.97
C PHE A 141 -5.90 24.18 2.55
N ILE A 142 -7.12 24.54 2.97
CA ILE A 142 -8.34 23.81 2.58
C ILE A 142 -8.53 23.82 1.06
N THR A 143 -8.26 24.95 0.40
CA THR A 143 -8.35 25.05 -1.06
C THR A 143 -7.34 24.13 -1.76
N PHE A 144 -6.09 24.10 -1.30
CA PHE A 144 -5.07 23.16 -1.78
C PHE A 144 -5.51 21.69 -1.62
N TRP A 145 -6.01 21.34 -0.44
CA TRP A 145 -6.51 19.98 -0.17
C TRP A 145 -7.76 19.62 -0.98
N ALA A 146 -8.62 20.60 -1.28
CA ALA A 146 -9.78 20.40 -2.13
C ALA A 146 -9.38 20.05 -3.57
N PHE A 147 -8.34 20.68 -4.13
CA PHE A 147 -7.78 20.27 -5.43
C PHE A 147 -7.26 18.83 -5.40
N ALA A 148 -6.49 18.47 -4.37
CA ALA A 148 -5.95 17.12 -4.22
C ALA A 148 -7.06 16.06 -4.04
N ALA A 149 -8.06 16.33 -3.20
CA ALA A 149 -9.22 15.46 -3.00
C ALA A 149 -10.04 15.30 -4.29
N THR A 150 -10.25 16.39 -5.04
CA THR A 150 -10.93 16.34 -6.33
C THR A 150 -10.15 15.49 -7.33
N TRP A 151 -8.82 15.58 -7.33
CA TRP A 151 -7.97 14.75 -8.19
C TRP A 151 -8.09 13.25 -7.87
N LEU A 152 -8.22 12.90 -6.59
CA LEU A 152 -8.46 11.52 -6.15
C LEU A 152 -9.86 11.04 -6.56
N TRP A 153 -10.92 11.79 -6.23
CA TRP A 153 -12.31 11.41 -6.53
C TRP A 153 -12.69 11.41 -8.02
N THR A 154 -11.93 12.11 -8.85
CA THR A 154 -12.09 12.09 -10.31
C THR A 154 -11.08 11.17 -11.00
N THR A 155 -10.45 10.26 -10.24
CA THR A 155 -9.56 9.24 -10.80
C THR A 155 -10.37 8.30 -11.70
N PRO A 156 -9.98 8.14 -12.98
CA PRO A 156 -10.65 7.23 -13.89
C PRO A 156 -10.46 5.79 -13.40
N ASN A 157 -11.48 4.97 -13.62
CA ASN A 157 -11.51 3.56 -13.22
C ASN A 157 -11.32 3.33 -11.70
N ALA A 158 -11.72 4.30 -10.87
CA ALA A 158 -11.85 4.09 -9.45
C ALA A 158 -13.19 3.42 -9.17
N VAL A 159 -13.16 2.19 -8.65
CA VAL A 159 -14.36 1.43 -8.26
C VAL A 159 -14.50 1.50 -6.74
N ARG A 160 -15.71 1.79 -6.25
CA ARG A 160 -15.98 1.83 -4.82
C ARG A 160 -15.97 0.40 -4.27
N ARG A 161 -15.22 0.15 -3.20
CA ARG A 161 -15.21 -1.12 -2.48
C ARG A 161 -16.54 -1.30 -1.73
N SER A 162 -17.03 -2.54 -1.66
CA SER A 162 -18.21 -2.89 -0.86
C SER A 162 -17.96 -2.71 0.65
N VAL A 163 -16.74 -3.01 1.10
CA VAL A 163 -16.28 -2.84 2.48
C VAL A 163 -15.02 -1.98 2.52
N ASN A 164 -14.94 -1.07 3.50
CA ASN A 164 -13.76 -0.24 3.71
C ASN A 164 -12.59 -1.11 4.19
N GLN A 165 -11.47 -1.11 3.47
CA GLN A 165 -10.30 -1.95 3.78
C GLN A 165 -9.15 -1.20 4.48
N GLY A 166 -9.41 0.02 4.96
CA GLY A 166 -8.41 0.80 5.69
C GLY A 166 -9.00 1.60 6.85
N PRO A 167 -8.15 2.30 7.61
CA PRO A 167 -8.52 2.95 8.87
C PRO A 167 -9.29 4.25 8.66
N VAL A 168 -10.44 4.20 7.98
CA VAL A 168 -11.20 5.38 7.53
C VAL A 168 -11.58 6.30 8.70
N GLY A 169 -12.17 5.75 9.76
CA GLY A 169 -12.59 6.55 10.93
C GLY A 169 -11.39 7.18 11.63
N PHE A 170 -10.34 6.40 11.85
CA PHE A 170 -9.15 6.90 12.54
C PHE A 170 -8.37 7.91 11.69
N ALA A 171 -8.26 7.70 10.37
CA ALA A 171 -7.67 8.68 9.47
C ALA A 171 -8.46 10.00 9.44
N ALA A 172 -9.80 9.96 9.54
CA ALA A 172 -10.62 11.17 9.59
C ALA A 172 -10.41 11.93 10.91
N PHE A 173 -10.33 11.21 12.03
CA PHE A 173 -9.96 11.78 13.32
C PHE A 173 -8.56 12.43 13.26
N THR A 174 -7.57 11.74 12.68
CA THR A 174 -6.22 12.28 12.49
C THR A 174 -6.19 13.52 11.60
N MET A 175 -7.02 13.59 10.55
CA MET A 175 -7.18 14.81 9.74
C MET A 175 -7.70 15.99 10.56
N ALA A 176 -8.69 15.76 11.43
CA ALA A 176 -9.23 16.80 12.30
C ALA A 176 -8.18 17.28 13.31
N VAL A 177 -7.44 16.36 13.94
CA VAL A 177 -6.33 16.69 14.86
C VAL A 177 -5.24 17.49 14.14
N LEU A 178 -4.83 17.06 12.95
CA LEU A 178 -3.84 17.78 12.15
C LEU A 178 -4.34 19.18 11.73
N LEU A 179 -5.61 19.32 11.39
CA LEU A 179 -6.22 20.61 11.05
C LEU A 179 -6.17 21.59 12.24
N VAL A 180 -6.51 21.12 13.44
CA VAL A 180 -6.40 21.90 14.67
C VAL A 180 -4.95 22.33 14.92
N GLN A 181 -3.99 21.41 14.73
CA GLN A 181 -2.58 21.72 14.90
C GLN A 181 -2.06 22.77 13.90
N ILE A 182 -2.53 22.71 12.64
CA ILE A 182 -2.24 23.71 11.61
C ILE A 182 -2.85 25.06 11.98
N ALA A 183 -4.09 25.08 12.49
CA ALA A 183 -4.74 26.30 12.97
C ALA A 183 -4.00 26.94 14.15
N LEU A 184 -3.52 26.13 15.11
CA LEU A 184 -2.64 26.61 16.19
C LEU A 184 -1.33 27.20 15.64
N GLY A 185 -0.74 26.54 14.63
CA GLY A 185 0.46 27.06 13.97
C GLY A 185 0.22 28.38 13.23
N ALA A 186 -0.93 28.52 12.58
CA ALA A 186 -1.37 29.78 11.96
C ALA A 186 -1.52 30.89 13.00
N TRP A 187 -2.15 30.58 14.14
CA TRP A 187 -2.32 31.51 15.25
C TRP A 187 -0.98 31.97 15.85
N VAL A 188 -0.04 31.04 16.05
CA VAL A 188 1.32 31.36 16.51
C VAL A 188 2.05 32.23 15.48
N SER A 189 1.94 31.91 14.20
CA SER A 189 2.66 32.63 13.14
C SER A 189 2.12 34.04 12.92
N THR A 190 0.81 34.25 12.99
CA THR A 190 0.18 35.58 12.79
C THR A 190 0.36 36.50 13.99
N ASN A 191 0.56 35.94 15.18
CA ASN A 191 0.93 36.70 16.37
C ASN A 191 2.44 36.83 16.58
N TYR A 192 3.28 36.39 15.62
CA TYR A 192 4.74 36.41 15.74
C TYR A 192 5.25 35.72 17.03
N ALA A 193 4.56 34.67 17.49
CA ALA A 193 4.83 33.98 18.76
C ALA A 193 5.82 32.80 18.61
N ALA A 194 6.31 32.53 17.39
CA ALA A 194 7.09 31.33 17.06
C ALA A 194 8.43 31.18 17.81
N LEU A 195 8.91 32.23 18.50
CA LEU A 195 10.10 32.19 19.35
C LEU A 195 9.80 32.55 20.83
N ALA A 196 8.53 32.63 21.22
CA ALA A 196 8.15 32.99 22.60
C ALA A 196 8.64 31.99 23.67
N CYS A 197 8.80 30.72 23.28
CA CYS A 197 9.49 29.69 24.04
C CYS A 197 10.88 29.49 23.41
N ALA A 198 11.95 29.89 24.09
CA ALA A 198 13.30 29.97 23.50
C ALA A 198 14.08 28.64 23.51
N ASP A 199 13.73 27.70 24.40
CA ASP A 199 14.35 26.38 24.53
C ASP A 199 13.45 25.25 24.02
N PHE A 200 14.00 24.04 23.94
CA PHE A 200 13.31 22.80 23.60
C PHE A 200 13.96 21.65 24.40
N PRO A 201 13.21 20.70 24.99
CA PRO A 201 11.77 20.45 24.82
C PRO A 201 10.86 21.28 25.75
N ARG A 202 11.42 22.00 26.74
CA ARG A 202 10.65 22.85 27.66
C ARG A 202 10.32 24.21 27.03
N CYS A 203 9.54 25.03 27.72
CA CYS A 203 9.27 26.43 27.36
C CYS A 203 9.77 27.36 28.47
N ASN A 204 10.80 28.12 28.18
CA ASN A 204 11.56 28.98 29.07
C ASN A 204 11.97 28.25 30.36
N GLY A 205 12.48 27.02 30.23
CA GLY A 205 12.90 26.17 31.34
C GLY A 205 11.78 25.42 32.08
N GLN A 206 10.51 25.71 31.78
CA GLN A 206 9.34 25.13 32.43
C GLN A 206 8.57 24.16 31.51
N TRP A 207 7.99 23.11 32.07
CA TRP A 207 7.13 22.17 31.32
C TRP A 207 5.72 22.73 31.09
N LEU A 208 5.21 23.50 32.05
CA LEU A 208 4.00 24.30 31.96
C LEU A 208 4.39 25.71 32.40
N PRO A 209 4.49 26.68 31.48
CA PRO A 209 4.87 28.04 31.83
C PRO A 209 3.73 28.75 32.58
N ASP A 210 4.08 29.62 33.52
CA ASP A 210 3.15 30.61 34.04
C ASP A 210 2.91 31.67 32.96
N ALA A 211 1.77 31.58 32.28
CA ALA A 211 1.46 32.32 31.07
C ALA A 211 -0.05 32.59 30.94
N ASP A 212 -0.43 33.62 30.19
CA ASP A 212 -1.83 34.00 30.03
C ASP A 212 -2.54 33.16 28.95
N PHE A 213 -3.02 31.99 29.35
CA PHE A 213 -3.80 31.09 28.49
C PHE A 213 -5.18 31.65 28.12
N ARG A 214 -5.77 32.53 28.93
CA ARG A 214 -7.12 33.06 28.66
C ARG A 214 -7.09 34.00 27.47
N THR A 215 -6.15 34.96 27.49
CA THR A 215 -5.97 35.90 26.39
C THR A 215 -5.47 35.19 25.13
N ALA A 216 -4.58 34.20 25.28
CA ALA A 216 -4.10 33.41 24.14
C ALA A 216 -5.21 32.64 23.39
N LEU A 217 -6.29 32.26 24.09
CA LEU A 217 -7.44 31.52 23.54
C LEU A 217 -8.62 32.41 23.13
N ASP A 218 -8.63 33.70 23.47
CA ASP A 218 -9.64 34.66 22.99
C ASP A 218 -9.33 35.11 21.56
N ILE A 219 -9.42 34.17 20.61
CA ILE A 219 -9.10 34.38 19.20
C ILE A 219 -9.99 35.44 18.52
N PHE A 220 -11.11 35.81 19.14
CA PHE A 220 -12.06 36.80 18.62
C PHE A 220 -11.90 38.18 19.28
N HIS A 221 -10.89 38.38 20.14
CA HIS A 221 -10.66 39.64 20.83
C HIS A 221 -10.65 40.84 19.88
N GLY A 222 -9.82 40.80 18.84
CA GLY A 222 -9.69 41.91 17.88
C GLY A 222 -10.97 42.22 17.10
N LEU A 223 -11.83 41.22 16.84
CA LEU A 223 -13.14 41.46 16.22
C LEU A 223 -14.14 42.13 17.18
N LYS A 224 -13.98 41.93 18.49
CA LYS A 224 -14.84 42.55 19.51
C LYS A 224 -14.39 43.97 19.85
N THR A 225 -13.08 44.20 19.91
CA THR A 225 -12.50 45.48 20.37
C THR A 225 -12.10 46.41 19.23
N GLY A 226 -11.97 45.89 18.01
CA GLY A 226 -11.38 46.62 16.88
C GLY A 226 -9.85 46.69 16.92
N ASP A 227 -9.21 46.05 17.91
CA ASP A 227 -7.76 46.02 18.02
C ASP A 227 -7.16 45.04 17.01
N SER A 228 -6.32 45.55 16.11
CA SER A 228 -5.57 44.75 15.14
C SER A 228 -4.20 44.31 15.66
N GLY A 229 -3.87 44.65 16.91
CA GLY A 229 -2.62 44.28 17.58
C GLY A 229 -2.42 42.76 17.72
N VAL A 230 -1.17 42.39 17.95
CA VAL A 230 -0.76 41.01 18.25
C VAL A 230 -0.88 40.73 19.74
N LEU A 231 -0.92 39.45 20.11
CA LEU A 231 -0.98 39.02 21.52
C LEU A 231 0.10 39.68 22.41
N PRO A 232 -0.20 39.97 23.70
CA PRO A 232 0.80 40.41 24.65
C PRO A 232 1.86 39.30 24.91
N PRO A 233 3.05 39.65 25.43
CA PRO A 233 4.17 38.71 25.60
C PRO A 233 3.79 37.41 26.32
N ASP A 234 3.06 37.48 27.43
CA ASP A 234 2.69 36.30 28.21
C ASP A 234 1.69 35.40 27.46
N ALA A 235 0.78 35.99 26.69
CA ALA A 235 -0.14 35.25 25.85
C ALA A 235 0.55 34.63 24.62
N LYS A 236 1.63 35.24 24.10
CA LYS A 236 2.48 34.64 23.05
C LYS A 236 3.17 33.37 23.55
N ILE A 237 3.65 33.37 24.80
CA ILE A 237 4.22 32.18 25.45
C ILE A 237 3.18 31.07 25.52
N ALA A 238 1.97 31.38 26.01
CA ALA A 238 0.87 30.42 26.08
C ALA A 238 0.49 29.86 24.70
N ALA A 239 0.36 30.71 23.67
CA ALA A 239 0.02 30.29 22.32
C ALA A 239 1.08 29.33 21.71
N HIS A 240 2.37 29.66 21.87
CA HIS A 240 3.45 28.81 21.38
C HIS A 240 3.52 27.49 22.17
N TRP A 241 3.34 27.52 23.49
CA TRP A 241 3.28 26.30 24.29
C TRP A 241 2.11 25.38 23.88
N LEU A 242 0.92 25.94 23.66
CA LEU A 242 -0.26 25.18 23.19
C LEU A 242 0.01 24.49 21.85
N HIS A 243 0.67 25.19 20.92
CA HIS A 243 1.09 24.60 19.64
C HIS A 243 2.08 23.44 19.82
N ARG A 244 3.01 23.52 20.78
CA ARG A 244 3.97 22.43 21.07
C ARG A 244 3.30 21.20 21.68
N VAL A 245 2.40 21.41 22.63
CA VAL A 245 1.61 20.31 23.23
C VAL A 245 0.69 19.68 22.20
N GLY A 246 0.01 20.50 21.39
CA GLY A 246 -0.77 20.03 20.25
C GLY A 246 0.07 19.23 19.25
N ALA A 247 1.33 19.60 19.02
CA ALA A 247 2.25 18.87 18.15
C ALA A 247 2.56 17.47 18.72
N LEU A 248 2.76 17.35 20.04
CA LEU A 248 2.99 16.07 20.70
C LEU A 248 1.76 15.15 20.60
N VAL A 249 0.57 15.67 20.85
CA VAL A 249 -0.69 14.91 20.70
C VAL A 249 -0.86 14.46 19.24
N THR A 250 -0.63 15.38 18.30
CA THR A 250 -0.70 15.11 16.85
C THR A 250 0.31 14.04 16.43
N PHE A 251 1.52 14.07 16.97
CA PHE A 251 2.57 13.08 16.72
C PHE A 251 2.13 11.68 17.18
N ILE A 252 1.59 11.55 18.40
CA ILE A 252 1.13 10.26 18.94
C ILE A 252 -0.01 9.68 18.08
N VAL A 253 -0.98 10.52 17.71
CA VAL A 253 -2.12 10.12 16.89
C VAL A 253 -1.67 9.68 15.49
N ILE A 254 -0.80 10.46 14.84
CA ILE A 254 -0.28 10.12 13.51
C ILE A 254 0.61 8.87 13.57
N MET A 255 1.48 8.71 14.58
CA MET A 255 2.29 7.50 14.74
C MET A 255 1.42 6.26 14.89
N SER A 256 0.37 6.34 15.70
CA SER A 256 -0.60 5.25 15.86
C SER A 256 -1.27 4.91 14.54
N LEU A 257 -1.66 5.91 13.75
CA LEU A 257 -2.26 5.70 12.43
C LEU A 257 -1.25 5.10 11.44
N ILE A 258 0.01 5.54 11.45
CA ILE A 258 1.07 5.01 10.59
C ILE A 258 1.24 3.52 10.85
N LEU A 259 1.32 3.08 12.12
CA LEU A 259 1.44 1.67 12.49
C LEU A 259 0.28 0.81 11.94
N ILE A 260 -0.95 1.35 11.98
CA ILE A 260 -2.14 0.67 11.43
C ILE A 260 -2.18 0.72 9.90
N ALA A 261 -1.70 1.81 9.28
CA ALA A 261 -1.78 2.01 7.84
C ALA A 261 -0.69 1.26 7.07
N THR A 262 0.47 1.02 7.68
CA THR A 262 1.61 0.32 7.06
C THR A 262 1.55 -1.20 7.21
N SER A 263 0.61 -1.71 8.01
CA SER A 263 0.41 -3.15 8.19
C SER A 263 0.05 -3.85 6.87
N GLU A 264 0.46 -5.12 6.75
CA GLU A 264 0.38 -5.85 5.48
C GLU A 264 -1.06 -6.16 5.03
N ASP A 265 -2.02 -6.14 5.95
CA ASP A 265 -3.45 -6.32 5.68
C ASP A 265 -4.11 -5.11 5.00
N LYS A 266 -3.41 -3.96 4.88
CA LYS A 266 -3.96 -2.77 4.23
C LYS A 266 -3.68 -2.73 2.73
N PRO A 267 -4.59 -2.16 1.92
CA PRO A 267 -4.37 -1.95 0.49
C PRO A 267 -3.06 -1.22 0.19
N LYS A 268 -2.40 -1.55 -0.93
CA LYS A 268 -1.12 -0.94 -1.33
C LYS A 268 -1.16 0.60 -1.30
N GLY A 269 -2.26 1.21 -1.74
CA GLY A 269 -2.44 2.67 -1.70
C GLY A 269 -2.48 3.24 -0.28
N VAL A 270 -3.10 2.54 0.68
CA VAL A 270 -3.12 2.92 2.10
C VAL A 270 -1.72 2.79 2.71
N ARG A 271 -1.01 1.69 2.43
CA ARG A 271 0.36 1.46 2.92
C ARG A 271 1.34 2.50 2.40
N ARG A 272 1.31 2.80 1.10
CA ARG A 272 2.13 3.87 0.49
C ARG A 272 1.84 5.22 1.12
N SER A 273 0.56 5.51 1.39
CA SER A 273 0.17 6.73 2.10
C SER A 273 0.72 6.76 3.54
N GLY A 274 0.73 5.63 4.24
CA GLY A 274 1.33 5.50 5.57
C GLY A 274 2.83 5.77 5.58
N VAL A 275 3.56 5.21 4.62
CA VAL A 275 5.01 5.46 4.45
C VAL A 275 5.29 6.92 4.14
N LEU A 276 4.54 7.52 3.22
CA LEU A 276 4.68 8.94 2.89
C LEU A 276 4.39 9.84 4.10
N LEU A 277 3.34 9.54 4.87
CA LEU A 277 3.02 10.26 6.10
C LEU A 277 4.14 10.15 7.14
N SER A 278 4.78 8.99 7.26
CA SER A 278 5.94 8.80 8.14
C SER A 278 7.13 9.68 7.74
N MET A 279 7.45 9.76 6.45
CA MET A 279 8.53 10.61 5.95
C MET A 279 8.23 12.09 6.22
N LEU A 280 7.02 12.55 5.89
CA LEU A 280 6.61 13.94 6.10
C LEU A 280 6.59 14.31 7.60
N MET A 281 6.14 13.41 8.47
CA MET A 281 6.15 13.62 9.93
C MET A 281 7.57 13.83 10.45
N LEU A 282 8.54 13.03 10.01
CA LEU A 282 9.94 13.18 10.41
C LEU A 282 10.48 14.57 10.04
N VAL A 283 10.22 15.01 8.80
CA VAL A 283 10.64 16.34 8.31
C VAL A 283 9.90 17.46 9.06
N GLN A 284 8.63 17.28 9.39
CA GLN A 284 7.85 18.27 10.15
C GLN A 284 8.40 18.48 11.57
N VAL A 285 8.72 17.38 12.27
CA VAL A 285 9.31 17.44 13.61
C VAL A 285 10.71 18.06 13.56
N ALA A 286 11.55 17.61 12.61
CA ALA A 286 12.90 18.14 12.45
C ALA A 286 12.91 19.64 12.15
N SER A 287 12.07 20.11 11.22
CA SER A 287 11.95 21.53 10.88
C SER A 287 11.38 22.37 12.05
N GLY A 288 10.44 21.82 12.82
CA GLY A 288 9.93 22.48 14.03
C GLY A 288 11.00 22.69 15.10
N ILE A 289 11.82 21.67 15.36
CA ILE A 289 12.96 21.76 16.29
C ILE A 289 14.00 22.75 15.75
N ALA A 290 14.31 22.70 14.45
CA ALA A 290 15.26 23.60 13.81
C ALA A 290 14.83 25.07 13.90
N ASN A 291 13.54 25.36 13.75
CA ASN A 291 13.01 26.71 13.90
C ASN A 291 13.27 27.30 15.29
N ILE A 292 13.24 26.50 16.34
CA ILE A 292 13.53 26.98 17.70
C ILE A 292 15.05 27.11 17.89
N LYS A 293 15.79 26.05 17.59
CA LYS A 293 17.24 25.97 17.87
C LYS A 293 18.07 26.99 17.07
N HIS A 294 17.62 27.34 15.87
CA HIS A 294 18.33 28.25 14.98
C HIS A 294 17.71 29.65 14.89
N GLY A 295 16.78 30.01 15.79
CA GLY A 295 16.21 31.36 15.82
C GLY A 295 15.33 31.69 14.61
N LEU A 296 14.51 30.73 14.18
CA LEU A 296 13.51 30.84 13.11
C LEU A 296 14.11 31.32 11.76
N PRO A 297 15.06 30.58 11.16
CA PRO A 297 15.56 30.95 9.86
C PRO A 297 14.43 30.85 8.82
N LEU A 298 14.29 31.89 7.99
CA LEU A 298 13.17 32.06 7.07
C LEU A 298 12.89 30.81 6.23
N TRP A 299 13.92 30.21 5.64
CA TRP A 299 13.78 29.01 4.81
C TRP A 299 13.25 27.80 5.59
N SER A 300 13.61 27.64 6.86
CA SER A 300 13.12 26.57 7.73
C SER A 300 11.67 26.81 8.13
N ALA A 301 11.29 28.07 8.40
CA ALA A 301 9.90 28.44 8.69
C ALA A 301 8.99 28.21 7.46
N LEU A 302 9.45 28.56 6.26
CA LEU A 302 8.76 28.28 5.01
C LEU A 302 8.64 26.77 4.76
N GLY A 303 9.73 26.02 4.96
CA GLY A 303 9.74 24.56 4.86
C GLY A 303 8.77 23.89 5.83
N HIS A 304 8.70 24.38 7.07
CA HIS A 304 7.76 23.87 8.09
C HIS A 304 6.29 24.09 7.69
N ASN A 305 5.96 25.23 7.06
CA ASN A 305 4.61 25.49 6.55
C ASN A 305 4.29 24.62 5.33
N LEU A 306 5.26 24.46 4.41
CA LEU A 306 5.13 23.62 3.23
C LEU A 306 4.85 22.17 3.61
N VAL A 307 5.64 21.60 4.51
CA VAL A 307 5.49 20.20 4.94
C VAL A 307 4.18 20.01 5.71
N ALA A 308 3.77 20.96 6.55
CA ALA A 308 2.46 20.94 7.20
C ALA A 308 1.29 20.84 6.18
N ALA A 309 1.36 21.61 5.08
CA ALA A 309 0.36 21.54 4.02
C ALA A 309 0.35 20.16 3.34
N LEU A 310 1.52 19.57 3.11
CA LEU A 310 1.66 18.26 2.46
C LEU A 310 1.19 17.08 3.33
N MET A 311 1.27 17.18 4.66
CA MET A 311 0.89 16.09 5.58
C MET A 311 -0.57 15.63 5.45
N MET A 312 -1.48 16.47 4.96
CA MET A 312 -2.87 16.09 4.73
C MET A 312 -3.05 15.17 3.50
N LEU A 313 -2.14 15.25 2.52
CA LEU A 313 -2.24 14.47 1.27
C LEU A 313 -2.26 12.96 1.49
N PRO A 314 -1.33 12.34 2.26
CA PRO A 314 -1.42 10.92 2.56
C PRO A 314 -2.66 10.56 3.36
N LEU A 315 -3.20 11.45 4.21
CA LEU A 315 -4.46 11.18 4.93
C LEU A 315 -5.65 11.14 3.96
N LEU A 316 -5.73 12.07 3.00
CA LEU A 316 -6.70 12.03 1.90
C LEU A 316 -6.52 10.78 1.04
N GLY A 317 -5.27 10.39 0.78
CA GLY A 317 -4.93 9.13 0.12
C GLY A 317 -5.47 7.92 0.87
N MET A 318 -5.30 7.85 2.19
CA MET A 318 -5.87 6.79 3.02
C MET A 318 -7.39 6.79 2.97
N GLN A 319 -8.05 7.96 3.06
CA GLN A 319 -9.51 8.08 2.92
C GLN A 319 -10.01 7.54 1.57
N PHE A 320 -9.27 7.81 0.50
CA PHE A 320 -9.59 7.36 -0.84
C PHE A 320 -9.32 5.86 -1.03
N PHE A 321 -8.08 5.41 -0.85
CA PHE A 321 -7.67 4.01 -1.10
C PHE A 321 -8.28 3.00 -0.12
N SER A 322 -8.81 3.46 1.02
CA SER A 322 -9.62 2.60 1.90
C SER A 322 -11.01 2.32 1.35
N ARG A 323 -11.57 3.24 0.55
CA ARG A 323 -12.94 3.18 0.01
C ARG A 323 -13.01 2.82 -1.47
N TYR A 324 -11.93 3.05 -2.21
CA TYR A 324 -11.86 2.86 -3.65
C TYR A 324 -10.68 1.97 -4.03
N ALA A 325 -10.88 1.15 -5.05
CA ALA A 325 -9.85 0.40 -5.75
C ALA A 325 -9.62 1.00 -7.13
N LEU A 326 -8.40 0.89 -7.65
CA LEU A 326 -8.10 1.26 -9.03
C LEU A 326 -8.09 -0.02 -9.85
N THR A 327 -8.83 -0.07 -10.97
CA THR A 327 -8.92 -1.30 -11.79
C THR A 327 -7.58 -1.80 -12.31
N ALA A 328 -6.55 -0.96 -12.40
CA ALA A 328 -5.19 -1.38 -12.74
C ALA A 328 -4.47 -2.15 -11.61
N ASP A 329 -4.86 -1.92 -10.35
CA ASP A 329 -4.46 -2.76 -9.21
C ASP A 329 -5.35 -4.03 -9.09
N GLU A 330 -6.47 -4.08 -9.83
CA GLU A 330 -7.49 -5.15 -9.85
C GLU A 330 -7.74 -5.70 -11.27
N ALA A 331 -6.70 -5.82 -12.11
CA ALA A 331 -6.80 -6.59 -13.36
C ALA A 331 -7.00 -8.12 -13.14
N GLY A 332 -7.30 -8.52 -11.90
CA GLY A 332 -7.66 -9.88 -11.49
C GLY A 332 -8.98 -9.96 -10.69
N ILE A 333 -9.75 -8.88 -10.53
CA ILE A 333 -11.03 -8.95 -9.83
C ILE A 333 -12.06 -8.05 -10.54
N GLU A 334 -12.89 -8.66 -11.39
CA GLU A 334 -14.09 -8.01 -11.91
C GLU A 334 -15.11 -7.73 -10.78
N PRO A 335 -15.80 -6.59 -10.79
CA PRO A 335 -16.88 -6.31 -9.85
C PRO A 335 -18.12 -7.15 -10.21
N ALA A 336 -18.66 -7.84 -9.21
CA ALA A 336 -20.00 -8.40 -9.26
C ALA A 336 -21.04 -7.27 -9.31
N GLU A 337 -21.69 -7.07 -10.45
CA GLU A 337 -23.16 -6.95 -10.62
C GLU A 337 -23.51 -6.46 -12.04
N ALA A 338 -23.87 -7.40 -12.91
CA ALA A 338 -25.01 -7.26 -13.81
C ALA A 338 -25.50 -8.68 -14.12
N ALA A 339 -26.68 -9.01 -13.58
CA ALA A 339 -27.37 -10.23 -13.91
C ALA A 339 -27.71 -10.27 -15.40
N THR A 340 -26.99 -11.08 -16.15
CA THR A 340 -27.46 -11.65 -17.41
C THR A 340 -27.03 -13.10 -17.41
N ALA A 341 -28.03 -13.99 -17.51
CA ALA A 341 -27.84 -15.42 -17.65
C ALA A 341 -26.90 -15.69 -18.84
N ILE A 342 -25.70 -16.18 -18.56
CA ILE A 342 -24.85 -16.81 -19.55
C ILE A 342 -25.01 -18.32 -19.34
N THR A 343 -25.68 -18.96 -20.29
CA THR A 343 -25.66 -20.40 -20.49
C THR A 343 -24.22 -20.86 -20.62
N VAL A 344 -23.78 -21.71 -19.68
CA VAL A 344 -22.46 -22.35 -19.71
C VAL A 344 -22.48 -23.40 -20.81
N GLU A 345 -21.76 -23.11 -21.89
CA GLU A 345 -21.28 -24.14 -22.80
C GLU A 345 -20.14 -24.89 -22.09
N VAL A 346 -20.28 -26.20 -21.97
CA VAL A 346 -19.32 -27.08 -21.30
C VAL A 346 -18.08 -27.18 -22.18
N GLU A 347 -17.02 -26.46 -21.82
CA GLU A 347 -15.70 -26.68 -22.43
C GLU A 347 -15.17 -28.05 -21.96
N PRO A 348 -14.75 -28.94 -22.89
CA PRO A 348 -14.22 -30.25 -22.53
C PRO A 348 -12.88 -30.13 -21.81
N ALA A 349 -12.51 -31.18 -21.07
CA ALA A 349 -11.27 -31.26 -20.32
C ALA A 349 -10.04 -30.86 -21.17
N PRO A 350 -9.13 -30.02 -20.65
CA PRO A 350 -7.99 -29.52 -21.41
C PRO A 350 -7.08 -30.67 -21.87
N THR A 351 -6.74 -30.69 -23.15
CA THR A 351 -5.76 -31.64 -23.72
C THR A 351 -4.36 -31.39 -23.15
N SER A 352 -3.50 -32.40 -23.08
CA SER A 352 -2.11 -32.27 -22.61
C SER A 352 -1.33 -31.16 -23.33
N GLU A 353 -1.63 -30.93 -24.61
CA GLU A 353 -1.05 -29.86 -25.42
C GLU A 353 -1.47 -28.46 -24.95
N SER A 354 -2.74 -28.28 -24.52
CA SER A 354 -3.23 -27.01 -23.98
C SER A 354 -2.62 -26.70 -22.60
N VAL A 355 -2.45 -27.72 -21.76
CA VAL A 355 -1.82 -27.61 -20.43
C VAL A 355 -0.35 -27.21 -20.56
N TYR A 356 0.40 -27.86 -21.46
CA TYR A 356 1.80 -27.53 -21.74
C TYR A 356 1.97 -26.09 -22.25
N ARG A 357 1.17 -25.65 -23.24
CA ARG A 357 1.24 -24.27 -23.76
C ARG A 357 0.94 -23.24 -22.67
N ARG A 358 -0.03 -23.52 -21.81
CA ARG A 358 -0.39 -22.64 -20.69
C ARG A 358 0.73 -22.57 -19.65
N LEU A 359 1.29 -23.70 -19.24
CA LEU A 359 2.43 -23.76 -18.32
C LEU A 359 3.66 -23.05 -18.89
N ARG A 360 3.95 -23.26 -20.18
CA ARG A 360 5.03 -22.58 -20.91
C ARG A 360 4.89 -21.05 -20.89
N SER A 361 3.66 -20.54 -21.05
CA SER A 361 3.39 -19.10 -20.97
C SER A 361 3.54 -18.58 -19.54
N GLN A 362 3.02 -19.31 -18.55
CA GLN A 362 3.03 -18.88 -17.15
C GLN A 362 4.45 -18.89 -16.56
N LEU A 363 5.32 -19.83 -16.98
CA LEU A 363 6.72 -19.89 -16.52
C LEU A 363 7.66 -18.91 -17.26
N GLN A 364 7.18 -18.03 -18.13
CA GLN A 364 8.01 -17.18 -18.99
C GLN A 364 9.10 -16.39 -18.24
N LYS A 365 8.78 -15.83 -17.05
CA LYS A 365 9.76 -15.06 -16.24
C LYS A 365 10.85 -15.94 -15.63
N THR A 366 10.51 -17.16 -15.20
CA THR A 366 11.51 -18.11 -14.69
C THR A 366 12.32 -18.68 -15.86
N ARG A 367 11.68 -18.91 -17.01
CA ARG A 367 12.34 -19.29 -18.26
C ARG A 367 13.28 -18.20 -18.78
N SER A 368 13.00 -16.91 -18.66
CA SER A 368 13.96 -15.90 -19.13
C SER A 368 15.27 -15.94 -18.34
N ASN A 369 15.23 -16.31 -17.05
CA ASN A 369 16.43 -16.42 -16.21
C ASN A 369 17.17 -17.75 -16.42
N ILE A 370 16.45 -18.87 -16.51
CA ILE A 370 17.03 -20.21 -16.66
C ILE A 370 17.21 -20.59 -18.14
N GLY A 371 16.22 -20.34 -18.98
CA GLY A 371 16.23 -20.62 -20.43
C GLY A 371 17.02 -19.59 -21.26
N GLY A 372 17.16 -18.35 -20.80
CA GLY A 372 18.04 -17.32 -21.42
C GLY A 372 19.53 -17.71 -21.44
N LEU A 373 19.91 -18.74 -20.67
CA LEU A 373 21.24 -19.36 -20.70
C LEU A 373 21.61 -19.93 -22.07
N PHE A 374 20.65 -20.48 -22.82
CA PHE A 374 20.98 -21.38 -23.93
C PHE A 374 21.20 -20.68 -25.27
N SER A 375 20.56 -19.53 -25.52
CA SER A 375 20.79 -18.80 -26.77
C SER A 375 22.18 -18.15 -26.82
N GLY A 376 22.79 -17.85 -25.66
CA GLY A 376 24.12 -17.24 -25.56
C GLY A 376 25.28 -18.24 -25.61
N LEU A 377 25.04 -19.49 -25.21
CA LEU A 377 26.09 -20.53 -25.10
C LEU A 377 26.40 -21.25 -26.42
N ILE A 378 25.50 -21.18 -27.43
CA ILE A 378 25.61 -21.92 -28.70
C ILE A 378 26.65 -21.30 -29.68
N GLY A 379 27.38 -20.24 -29.29
CA GLY A 379 28.19 -19.44 -30.23
C GLY A 379 29.72 -19.42 -30.04
N SER A 380 30.29 -19.91 -28.93
CA SER A 380 31.74 -19.76 -28.68
C SER A 380 32.41 -21.05 -28.24
N SER A 381 33.15 -21.65 -29.17
CA SER A 381 33.89 -22.93 -29.08
C SER A 381 35.11 -22.92 -28.13
N GLY A 382 35.06 -22.17 -27.02
CA GLY A 382 36.27 -21.76 -26.31
C GLY A 382 36.35 -21.99 -24.80
N ALA A 383 35.27 -22.24 -24.06
CA ALA A 383 35.39 -22.46 -22.61
C ALA A 383 34.18 -23.15 -21.97
N VAL A 384 34.14 -24.48 -22.04
CA VAL A 384 33.10 -25.30 -21.39
C VAL A 384 33.08 -25.08 -19.86
N ASN A 385 34.24 -24.87 -19.22
CA ASN A 385 34.31 -24.55 -17.79
C ASN A 385 33.64 -23.20 -17.44
N ASN A 386 33.77 -22.19 -18.29
CA ASN A 386 33.09 -20.90 -18.11
C ASN A 386 31.57 -21.03 -18.27
N ALA A 387 31.10 -22.01 -19.05
CA ALA A 387 29.67 -22.28 -19.21
C ALA A 387 29.05 -22.83 -17.92
N VAL A 388 29.74 -23.72 -17.20
CA VAL A 388 29.26 -24.26 -15.92
C VAL A 388 29.16 -23.17 -14.85
N GLU A 389 30.14 -22.27 -14.76
CA GLU A 389 30.09 -21.13 -13.83
C GLU A 389 28.93 -20.17 -14.16
N THR A 390 28.64 -19.98 -15.45
CA THR A 390 27.50 -19.18 -15.90
C THR A 390 26.17 -19.84 -15.50
N ILE A 391 26.06 -21.17 -15.69
CA ILE A 391 24.90 -21.96 -15.25
C ILE A 391 24.73 -21.85 -13.73
N GLU A 392 25.81 -21.96 -12.96
CA GLU A 392 25.82 -21.80 -11.50
C GLU A 392 25.20 -20.47 -11.07
N SER A 393 25.71 -19.36 -11.62
CA SER A 393 25.23 -18.01 -11.33
C SER A 393 23.73 -17.87 -11.59
N HIS A 394 23.25 -18.38 -12.72
CA HIS A 394 21.84 -18.29 -13.10
C HIS A 394 20.92 -19.18 -12.24
N LEU A 395 21.36 -20.38 -11.87
CA LEU A 395 20.62 -21.24 -10.94
C LEU A 395 20.48 -20.55 -9.57
N LEU A 396 21.53 -19.89 -9.09
CA LEU A 396 21.47 -19.08 -7.87
C LEU A 396 20.52 -17.88 -8.02
N MET A 397 20.58 -17.13 -9.13
CA MET A 397 19.66 -16.02 -9.40
C MET A 397 18.19 -16.46 -9.48
N ALA A 398 17.93 -17.68 -9.94
CA ALA A 398 16.60 -18.28 -9.99
C ALA A 398 16.13 -18.85 -8.64
N ASP A 399 16.88 -18.65 -7.55
CA ASP A 399 16.60 -19.15 -6.21
C ASP A 399 16.62 -20.69 -6.08
N VAL A 400 17.44 -21.42 -6.87
CA VAL A 400 17.66 -22.88 -6.70
C VAL A 400 18.36 -23.23 -5.39
N GLY A 401 19.11 -22.29 -4.82
CA GLY A 401 19.80 -22.46 -3.54
C GLY A 401 21.18 -23.07 -3.68
N ILE A 402 22.09 -22.69 -2.78
CA ILE A 402 23.54 -22.96 -2.89
C ILE A 402 23.82 -24.47 -2.96
N GLU A 403 23.27 -25.24 -2.02
CA GLU A 403 23.55 -26.67 -1.91
C GLU A 403 23.09 -27.45 -3.15
N THR A 404 21.87 -27.19 -3.61
CA THR A 404 21.28 -27.87 -4.78
C THR A 404 21.96 -27.43 -6.07
N THR A 405 22.29 -26.14 -6.21
CA THR A 405 23.10 -25.66 -7.33
C THR A 405 24.46 -26.35 -7.38
N GLN A 406 25.16 -26.46 -6.24
CA GLN A 406 26.46 -27.14 -6.17
C GLN A 406 26.37 -28.60 -6.63
N LYS A 407 25.36 -29.35 -6.16
CA LYS A 407 25.12 -30.74 -6.60
C LYS A 407 24.85 -30.84 -8.11
N ILE A 408 24.20 -29.83 -8.69
CA ILE A 408 23.92 -29.77 -10.13
C ILE A 408 25.21 -29.46 -10.90
N THR A 409 25.99 -28.47 -10.48
CA THR A 409 27.21 -28.06 -11.18
C THR A 409 28.32 -29.09 -11.06
N ASP A 410 28.46 -29.76 -9.92
CA ASP A 410 29.40 -30.86 -9.74
C ASP A 410 29.06 -32.06 -10.64
N TYR A 411 27.76 -32.37 -10.78
CA TYR A 411 27.30 -33.38 -11.73
C TYR A 411 27.67 -33.00 -13.17
N LEU A 412 27.44 -31.75 -13.57
CA LEU A 412 27.81 -31.28 -14.91
C LEU A 412 29.32 -31.39 -15.14
N LYS A 413 30.17 -30.91 -14.22
CA LYS A 413 31.64 -31.03 -14.32
C LYS A 413 32.08 -32.49 -14.49
N SER A 414 31.56 -33.38 -13.66
CA SER A 414 31.90 -34.81 -13.74
C SER A 414 31.46 -35.47 -15.05
N THR A 415 30.35 -35.02 -15.64
CA THR A 415 29.84 -35.53 -16.92
C THR A 415 30.68 -35.01 -18.08
N LEU A 416 31.07 -33.73 -18.04
CA LEU A 416 31.98 -33.12 -19.01
C LEU A 416 33.33 -33.84 -19.06
N ASP A 417 33.94 -34.12 -17.89
CA ASP A 417 35.23 -34.81 -17.77
C ASP A 417 35.18 -36.25 -18.30
N ARG A 418 34.03 -36.92 -18.17
CA ARG A 418 33.85 -38.33 -18.55
C ARG A 418 33.48 -38.50 -20.02
N GLU A 419 32.64 -37.63 -20.57
CA GLU A 419 31.99 -37.80 -21.87
C GLU A 419 32.58 -36.88 -22.97
N GLN A 420 33.59 -36.05 -22.64
CA GLN A 420 34.21 -35.09 -23.57
C GLN A 420 33.17 -34.24 -24.31
N LEU A 421 32.21 -33.71 -23.55
CA LEU A 421 31.14 -32.91 -24.12
C LEU A 421 31.70 -31.54 -24.57
N ASP A 422 32.05 -31.43 -25.85
CA ASP A 422 32.58 -30.21 -26.46
C ASP A 422 31.47 -29.28 -27.02
N ASP A 423 30.20 -29.64 -26.82
CA ASP A 423 29.03 -28.98 -27.42
C ASP A 423 28.05 -28.43 -26.37
N GLY A 424 27.64 -27.17 -26.55
CA GLY A 424 26.67 -26.50 -25.70
C GLY A 424 25.29 -27.15 -25.71
N GLU A 425 24.89 -27.82 -26.80
CA GLU A 425 23.64 -28.58 -26.84
C GLU A 425 23.69 -29.81 -25.92
N GLN A 426 24.82 -30.49 -25.84
CA GLN A 426 25.01 -31.63 -24.97
C GLN A 426 25.01 -31.21 -23.49
N LEU A 427 25.65 -30.09 -23.15
CA LEU A 427 25.61 -29.53 -21.80
C LEU A 427 24.18 -29.14 -21.38
N SER A 428 23.39 -28.57 -22.31
CA SER A 428 21.98 -28.26 -22.07
C SER A 428 21.15 -29.51 -21.78
N SER A 429 21.36 -30.58 -22.57
CA SER A 429 20.70 -31.87 -22.37
C SER A 429 21.08 -32.50 -21.03
N ALA A 430 22.36 -32.43 -20.63
CA ALA A 430 22.84 -32.91 -19.34
C ALA A 430 22.21 -32.15 -18.16
N LEU A 431 22.11 -30.82 -18.25
CA LEU A 431 21.42 -30.02 -17.22
C LEU A 431 19.94 -30.35 -17.14
N LYS A 432 19.26 -30.47 -18.28
CA LYS A 432 17.84 -30.85 -18.32
C LYS A 432 17.60 -32.20 -17.63
N THR A 433 18.44 -33.18 -17.96
CA THR A 433 18.40 -34.52 -17.35
C THR A 433 18.59 -34.43 -15.85
N ARG A 434 19.60 -33.66 -15.39
CA ARG A 434 19.88 -33.51 -13.97
C ARG A 434 18.76 -32.81 -13.20
N LEU A 435 18.17 -31.77 -13.76
CA LEU A 435 17.04 -31.06 -13.16
C LEU A 435 15.80 -31.96 -13.07
N LEU A 436 15.58 -32.82 -14.07
CA LEU A 436 14.51 -33.81 -14.03
C LEU A 436 14.76 -34.85 -12.94
N GLU A 437 15.98 -35.38 -12.82
CA GLU A 437 16.36 -36.32 -11.75
C GLU A 437 16.12 -35.77 -10.34
N VAL A 438 16.36 -34.48 -10.13
CA VAL A 438 16.10 -33.81 -8.85
C VAL A 438 14.60 -33.79 -8.53
N LEU A 439 13.74 -33.53 -9.52
CA LEU A 439 12.30 -33.37 -9.31
C LEU A 439 11.51 -34.68 -9.35
N GLN A 440 11.96 -35.66 -10.14
CA GLN A 440 11.22 -36.89 -10.42
C GLN A 440 10.78 -37.65 -9.15
N PRO A 441 11.62 -37.80 -8.10
CA PRO A 441 11.21 -38.49 -6.87
C PRO A 441 10.03 -37.82 -6.16
N CYS A 442 9.88 -36.51 -6.32
CA CYS A 442 8.82 -35.71 -5.71
C CYS A 442 7.58 -35.56 -6.62
N SER A 443 7.63 -36.05 -7.87
CA SER A 443 6.55 -35.95 -8.85
C SER A 443 5.49 -37.03 -8.62
N GLN A 444 4.73 -36.92 -7.53
CA GLN A 444 3.71 -37.90 -7.15
C GLN A 444 2.34 -37.23 -6.98
N PRO A 445 1.33 -37.56 -7.80
CA PRO A 445 0.00 -36.95 -7.69
C PRO A 445 -0.68 -37.31 -6.37
N LEU A 446 -1.58 -36.45 -5.89
CA LEU A 446 -2.41 -36.76 -4.73
C LEU A 446 -3.42 -37.84 -5.12
N THR A 447 -3.37 -38.99 -4.45
CA THR A 447 -4.36 -40.07 -4.62
C THR A 447 -5.28 -40.12 -3.41
N ILE A 448 -6.58 -39.96 -3.64
CA ILE A 448 -7.58 -40.05 -2.58
C ILE A 448 -7.90 -41.52 -2.31
N GLN A 449 -7.41 -42.06 -1.20
CA GLN A 449 -7.76 -43.39 -0.72
C GLN A 449 -8.69 -43.24 0.47
N LYS A 450 -10.00 -43.22 0.22
CA LYS A 450 -11.00 -43.08 1.29
C LYS A 450 -10.88 -44.26 2.27
N PRO A 451 -10.70 -44.03 3.57
CA PRO A 451 -10.76 -45.09 4.58
C PRO A 451 -12.15 -45.73 4.67
N ASP A 452 -12.21 -46.97 5.14
CA ASP A 452 -13.49 -47.66 5.37
C ASP A 452 -14.39 -46.93 6.39
N ASP A 453 -13.77 -46.25 7.36
CA ASP A 453 -14.46 -45.61 8.49
C ASP A 453 -14.13 -44.11 8.64
N GLY A 454 -14.35 -43.33 7.57
CA GLY A 454 -14.25 -41.86 7.61
C GLY A 454 -13.91 -41.21 6.26
N PRO A 455 -13.80 -39.88 6.22
CA PRO A 455 -13.32 -39.17 5.03
C PRO A 455 -11.79 -39.27 4.92
N PHE A 456 -11.25 -39.12 3.70
CA PHE A 456 -9.85 -38.77 3.51
C PHE A 456 -9.63 -37.33 3.99
N VAL A 457 -8.66 -37.11 4.88
CA VAL A 457 -8.47 -35.83 5.58
C VAL A 457 -7.22 -35.12 5.06
N VAL A 458 -7.41 -33.95 4.45
CA VAL A 458 -6.34 -33.04 4.01
C VAL A 458 -6.23 -31.87 4.99
N LEU A 459 -5.12 -31.81 5.73
CA LEU A 459 -4.77 -30.68 6.59
C LEU A 459 -3.89 -29.70 5.80
N VAL A 460 -4.43 -28.53 5.47
CA VAL A 460 -3.71 -27.52 4.70
C VAL A 460 -2.99 -26.57 5.64
N VAL A 461 -1.66 -26.48 5.52
CA VAL A 461 -0.78 -25.65 6.36
C VAL A 461 0.05 -24.69 5.53
N GLY A 462 0.65 -23.71 6.20
CA GLY A 462 1.50 -22.70 5.55
C GLY A 462 1.26 -21.29 6.10
N VAL A 463 2.09 -20.34 5.70
CA VAL A 463 2.03 -18.98 6.26
C VAL A 463 0.89 -18.15 5.65
N ASN A 464 0.61 -16.98 6.19
CA ASN A 464 -0.41 -16.09 5.63
C ASN A 464 0.03 -15.53 4.27
N GLY A 465 -0.91 -15.36 3.35
CA GLY A 465 -0.66 -14.74 2.04
C GLY A 465 -0.06 -15.67 0.97
N VAL A 466 0.30 -16.91 1.29
CA VAL A 466 0.80 -17.91 0.31
C VAL A 466 -0.28 -18.58 -0.52
N GLY A 467 -1.57 -18.26 -0.28
CA GLY A 467 -2.68 -18.78 -1.09
C GLY A 467 -3.39 -20.01 -0.53
N LYS A 468 -3.22 -20.37 0.76
CA LYS A 468 -3.90 -21.54 1.41
C LYS A 468 -5.39 -21.66 1.09
N THR A 469 -6.20 -20.68 1.51
CA THR A 469 -7.66 -20.72 1.35
C THR A 469 -8.07 -20.75 -0.13
N THR A 470 -7.31 -20.10 -1.01
CA THR A 470 -7.51 -20.18 -2.47
C THR A 470 -7.21 -21.57 -3.01
N SER A 471 -6.10 -22.19 -2.59
CA SER A 471 -5.73 -23.57 -2.96
C SER A 471 -6.77 -24.57 -2.45
N ILE A 472 -7.33 -24.37 -1.25
CA ILE A 472 -8.42 -25.20 -0.71
C ILE A 472 -9.64 -25.13 -1.61
N GLY A 473 -10.08 -23.93 -2.00
CA GLY A 473 -11.23 -23.75 -2.89
C GLY A 473 -11.03 -24.38 -4.28
N LYS A 474 -9.83 -24.23 -4.86
CA LYS A 474 -9.49 -24.86 -6.15
C LYS A 474 -9.40 -26.39 -6.05
N LEU A 475 -8.79 -26.90 -4.97
CA LEU A 475 -8.70 -28.34 -4.72
C LEU A 475 -10.10 -28.95 -4.49
N ALA A 476 -10.98 -28.27 -3.75
CA ALA A 476 -12.34 -28.72 -3.52
C ALA A 476 -13.10 -28.89 -4.84
N LYS A 477 -13.03 -27.89 -5.72
CA LYS A 477 -13.67 -27.96 -7.04
C LYS A 477 -13.07 -29.08 -7.90
N ARG A 478 -11.74 -29.23 -7.92
CA ARG A 478 -11.05 -30.31 -8.64
C ARG A 478 -11.50 -31.69 -8.18
N LEU A 479 -11.62 -31.92 -6.87
CA LEU A 479 -12.07 -33.19 -6.31
C LEU A 479 -13.55 -33.46 -6.60
N GLN A 480 -14.40 -32.43 -6.59
CA GLN A 480 -15.79 -32.56 -7.05
C GLN A 480 -15.87 -32.94 -8.53
N ASP A 481 -15.03 -32.34 -9.38
CA ASP A 481 -14.97 -32.67 -10.81
C ASP A 481 -14.47 -34.11 -11.06
N GLN A 482 -13.73 -34.68 -10.10
CA GLN A 482 -13.35 -36.10 -10.08
C GLN A 482 -14.43 -37.02 -9.48
N GLY A 483 -15.58 -36.47 -9.06
CA GLY A 483 -16.71 -37.22 -8.52
C GLY A 483 -16.69 -37.44 -7.00
N HIS A 484 -15.74 -36.83 -6.27
CA HIS A 484 -15.68 -36.94 -4.81
C HIS A 484 -16.62 -35.93 -4.13
N SER A 485 -17.30 -36.38 -3.08
CA SER A 485 -17.98 -35.48 -2.15
C SER A 485 -16.96 -34.82 -1.21
N VAL A 486 -17.05 -33.49 -1.07
CA VAL A 486 -16.08 -32.68 -0.31
C VAL A 486 -16.79 -31.94 0.82
N MET A 487 -16.11 -31.76 1.94
CA MET A 487 -16.46 -30.86 3.04
C MET A 487 -15.25 -30.01 3.43
N LEU A 488 -15.49 -28.76 3.83
CA LEU A 488 -14.44 -27.84 4.26
C LEU A 488 -14.54 -27.56 5.76
N ALA A 489 -13.40 -27.41 6.44
CA ALA A 489 -13.32 -26.95 7.83
C ALA A 489 -12.59 -25.62 7.92
N ALA A 490 -13.25 -24.61 8.51
CA ALA A 490 -12.71 -23.27 8.68
C ALA A 490 -11.84 -23.16 9.94
N GLY A 491 -10.66 -23.79 9.91
CA GLY A 491 -9.74 -23.82 11.04
C GLY A 491 -8.84 -22.58 11.20
N ASP A 492 -8.85 -21.59 10.29
CA ASP A 492 -8.24 -20.27 10.54
C ASP A 492 -9.22 -19.37 11.33
N THR A 493 -9.55 -19.78 12.55
CA THR A 493 -10.58 -19.14 13.39
C THR A 493 -10.17 -17.75 13.88
N PHE A 494 -8.88 -17.44 13.89
CA PHE A 494 -8.33 -16.15 14.31
C PHE A 494 -8.60 -15.03 13.29
N ARG A 495 -8.87 -15.36 12.03
CA ARG A 495 -9.11 -14.39 10.96
C ARG A 495 -10.55 -14.55 10.50
N ALA A 496 -11.45 -13.66 10.96
CA ALA A 496 -12.85 -13.64 10.51
C ALA A 496 -12.97 -13.66 8.98
N ALA A 497 -12.13 -12.89 8.28
CA ALA A 497 -12.10 -12.86 6.82
C ALA A 497 -11.64 -14.18 6.17
N ALA A 498 -10.83 -15.01 6.85
CA ALA A 498 -10.44 -16.31 6.31
C ALA A 498 -11.60 -17.32 6.40
N VAL A 499 -12.34 -17.29 7.50
CA VAL A 499 -13.59 -18.08 7.66
C VAL A 499 -14.60 -17.66 6.60
N GLU A 500 -14.86 -16.36 6.44
CA GLU A 500 -15.79 -15.82 5.43
C GLU A 500 -15.33 -16.17 4.00
N GLN A 501 -14.03 -16.02 3.70
CA GLN A 501 -13.49 -16.38 2.39
C GLN A 501 -13.66 -17.87 2.08
N LEU A 502 -13.44 -18.76 3.06
CA LEU A 502 -13.65 -20.19 2.87
C LEU A 502 -15.14 -20.52 2.71
N GLN A 503 -16.03 -19.83 3.42
CA GLN A 503 -17.48 -19.94 3.25
C GLN A 503 -17.92 -19.51 1.85
N THR A 504 -17.41 -18.39 1.32
CA THR A 504 -17.67 -17.96 -0.06
C THR A 504 -17.20 -19.01 -1.08
N TRP A 505 -16.04 -19.63 -0.87
CA TRP A 505 -15.59 -20.75 -1.70
C TRP A 505 -16.51 -21.97 -1.59
N GLY A 506 -16.99 -22.28 -0.39
CA GLY A 506 -17.99 -23.31 -0.16
C GLY A 506 -19.29 -23.04 -0.91
N GLU A 507 -19.86 -21.84 -0.76
CA GLU A 507 -21.07 -21.41 -1.47
C GLU A 507 -20.89 -21.48 -2.98
N ARG A 508 -19.78 -20.94 -3.50
CA ARG A 508 -19.44 -20.95 -4.93
C ARG A 508 -19.36 -22.37 -5.51
N ASN A 509 -18.79 -23.31 -4.75
CA ASN A 509 -18.61 -24.69 -5.18
C ASN A 509 -19.75 -25.62 -4.70
N GLN A 510 -20.76 -25.09 -4.03
CA GLN A 510 -21.82 -25.88 -3.37
C GLN A 510 -21.27 -26.95 -2.42
N VAL A 511 -20.20 -26.61 -1.69
CA VAL A 511 -19.53 -27.45 -0.69
C VAL A 511 -19.89 -26.96 0.72
N GLN A 512 -20.26 -27.88 1.59
CA GLN A 512 -20.55 -27.55 2.98
C GLN A 512 -19.26 -27.10 3.72
N VAL A 513 -19.34 -25.97 4.43
CA VAL A 513 -18.27 -25.47 5.29
C VAL A 513 -18.68 -25.55 6.75
N VAL A 514 -17.85 -26.19 7.57
CA VAL A 514 -17.99 -26.22 9.02
C VAL A 514 -17.15 -25.10 9.61
N ALA A 515 -17.81 -24.19 10.33
CA ALA A 515 -17.19 -23.02 10.94
C ALA A 515 -17.82 -22.75 12.32
N GLN A 516 -17.05 -22.11 13.20
CA GLN A 516 -17.52 -21.58 14.49
C GLN A 516 -17.29 -20.06 14.55
N HIS A 517 -17.58 -19.44 15.69
CA HIS A 517 -17.35 -18.01 15.91
C HIS A 517 -15.86 -17.65 15.84
N THR A 518 -15.54 -16.41 15.46
CA THR A 518 -14.15 -15.92 15.41
C THR A 518 -13.47 -16.04 16.77
N GLY A 519 -12.25 -16.56 16.79
CA GLY A 519 -11.48 -16.82 18.01
C GLY A 519 -11.78 -18.18 18.67
N ALA A 520 -12.63 -19.01 18.08
CA ALA A 520 -12.83 -20.40 18.51
C ALA A 520 -11.53 -21.21 18.42
N ASP A 521 -11.43 -22.29 19.19
CA ASP A 521 -10.29 -23.20 19.13
C ASP A 521 -10.27 -23.96 17.79
N SER A 522 -9.25 -23.72 16.96
CA SER A 522 -9.09 -24.30 15.61
C SER A 522 -9.23 -25.83 15.61
N ALA A 523 -8.65 -26.49 16.62
CA ALA A 523 -8.73 -27.94 16.74
C ALA A 523 -10.15 -28.44 17.05
N SER A 524 -10.95 -27.64 17.76
CA SER A 524 -12.36 -27.96 18.04
C SER A 524 -13.21 -27.83 16.77
N VAL A 525 -13.00 -26.79 15.94
CA VAL A 525 -13.69 -26.65 14.64
C VAL A 525 -13.39 -27.83 13.72
N ILE A 526 -12.12 -28.22 13.65
CA ILE A 526 -11.68 -29.35 12.84
C ILE A 526 -12.25 -30.68 13.35
N PHE A 527 -12.31 -30.87 14.67
CA PHE A 527 -12.91 -32.05 15.28
C PHE A 527 -14.40 -32.18 14.90
N ASP A 528 -15.16 -31.10 15.02
CA ASP A 528 -16.58 -31.06 14.65
C ASP A 528 -16.77 -31.34 13.14
N ALA A 529 -15.88 -30.79 12.30
CA ALA A 529 -15.92 -31.01 10.87
C ALA A 529 -15.65 -32.47 10.50
N LEU A 530 -14.70 -33.12 11.17
CA LEU A 530 -14.38 -34.54 10.97
C LEU A 530 -15.54 -35.44 11.41
N GLN A 531 -16.16 -35.16 12.55
CA GLN A 531 -17.37 -35.87 13.00
C GLN A 531 -18.54 -35.69 12.03
N SER A 532 -18.78 -34.47 11.55
CA SER A 532 -19.83 -34.17 10.58
C SER A 532 -19.58 -34.88 9.24
N ALA A 533 -18.33 -34.87 8.75
CA ALA A 533 -17.96 -35.54 7.51
C ALA A 533 -18.14 -37.06 7.61
N LYS A 534 -17.73 -37.66 8.74
CA LYS A 534 -17.93 -39.10 9.03
C LYS A 534 -19.42 -39.46 9.08
N ALA A 535 -20.22 -38.71 9.83
CA ALA A 535 -21.66 -38.95 9.95
C ALA A 535 -22.42 -38.82 8.63
N LYS A 536 -21.95 -37.96 7.71
CA LYS A 536 -22.54 -37.74 6.39
C LYS A 536 -21.93 -38.61 5.29
N GLY A 537 -20.94 -39.44 5.61
CA GLY A 537 -20.27 -40.31 4.64
C GLY A 537 -19.48 -39.58 3.56
N VAL A 538 -19.04 -38.34 3.81
CA VAL A 538 -18.27 -37.51 2.86
C VAL A 538 -16.94 -38.18 2.49
N ASP A 539 -16.50 -38.06 1.24
CA ASP A 539 -15.27 -38.70 0.77
C ASP A 539 -14.01 -37.96 1.22
N VAL A 540 -14.02 -36.62 1.15
CA VAL A 540 -12.84 -35.80 1.49
C VAL A 540 -13.21 -34.63 2.42
N LEU A 541 -12.44 -34.49 3.50
CA LEU A 541 -12.45 -33.31 4.37
C LEU A 541 -11.18 -32.49 4.14
N ILE A 542 -11.32 -31.22 3.78
CA ILE A 542 -10.18 -30.29 3.67
C ILE A 542 -10.26 -29.26 4.80
N ALA A 543 -9.25 -29.25 5.66
CA ALA A 543 -9.16 -28.37 6.81
C ALA A 543 -8.19 -27.20 6.56
N ASP A 544 -8.69 -25.97 6.63
CA ASP A 544 -7.85 -24.76 6.66
C ASP A 544 -7.22 -24.59 8.06
N THR A 545 -6.08 -23.91 8.13
CA THR A 545 -5.38 -23.64 9.39
C THR A 545 -4.81 -22.23 9.43
N ALA A 546 -4.54 -21.73 10.64
CA ALA A 546 -3.86 -20.46 10.83
C ALA A 546 -2.44 -20.46 10.22
N GLY A 547 -1.96 -19.30 9.75
CA GLY A 547 -0.64 -19.15 9.10
C GLY A 547 0.30 -18.11 9.71
N ARG A 548 0.17 -17.78 10.99
CA ARG A 548 0.96 -16.71 11.65
C ARG A 548 2.37 -17.17 12.04
N LEU A 549 3.31 -17.20 11.09
CA LEU A 549 4.68 -17.69 11.34
C LEU A 549 5.52 -16.81 12.30
N HIS A 550 5.18 -15.52 12.46
CA HIS A 550 5.94 -14.61 13.33
C HIS A 550 5.90 -15.01 14.82
N THR A 551 4.96 -15.86 15.22
CA THR A 551 4.90 -16.52 16.54
C THR A 551 5.23 -18.01 16.41
N LYS A 552 6.46 -18.32 15.94
CA LYS A 552 6.90 -19.67 15.52
C LYS A 552 6.50 -20.78 16.50
N ALA A 553 6.67 -20.60 17.80
CA ALA A 553 6.35 -21.63 18.80
C ALA A 553 4.84 -21.91 18.88
N ASN A 554 4.03 -20.85 19.06
CA ASN A 554 2.58 -20.98 19.26
C ASN A 554 1.87 -21.62 18.06
N LEU A 555 2.27 -21.29 16.83
CA LEU A 555 1.67 -21.87 15.62
C LEU A 555 1.98 -23.37 15.50
N MET A 556 3.23 -23.77 15.75
CA MET A 556 3.63 -25.17 15.61
C MET A 556 2.97 -26.04 16.69
N ASP A 557 2.81 -25.52 17.91
CA ASP A 557 2.09 -26.23 18.98
C ASP A 557 0.59 -26.38 18.66
N GLU A 558 -0.02 -25.36 18.05
CA GLU A 558 -1.40 -25.42 17.58
C GLU A 558 -1.59 -26.51 16.50
N LEU A 559 -0.69 -26.57 15.52
CA LEU A 559 -0.74 -27.59 14.47
C LEU A 559 -0.52 -29.01 15.01
N LYS A 560 0.43 -29.19 15.95
CA LYS A 560 0.61 -30.46 16.67
C LYS A 560 -0.64 -30.85 17.45
N LYS A 561 -1.30 -29.89 18.10
CA LYS A 561 -2.56 -30.10 18.81
C LYS A 561 -3.67 -30.55 17.85
N ILE A 562 -3.81 -29.91 16.69
CA ILE A 562 -4.79 -30.30 15.65
C ILE A 562 -4.55 -31.74 15.20
N LYS A 563 -3.32 -32.08 14.82
CA LYS A 563 -2.95 -33.44 14.38
C LYS A 563 -3.30 -34.48 15.44
N ARG A 564 -2.96 -34.22 16.70
CA ARG A 564 -3.27 -35.12 17.83
C ARG A 564 -4.76 -35.29 18.06
N ILE A 565 -5.57 -34.25 17.82
CA ILE A 565 -7.03 -34.31 18.00
C ILE A 565 -7.69 -35.08 16.85
N MET A 566 -7.26 -34.86 15.60
CA MET A 566 -7.70 -35.67 14.45
C MET A 566 -7.43 -37.16 14.68
N ALA A 567 -6.22 -37.48 15.15
CA ALA A 567 -5.78 -38.85 15.46
C ALA A 567 -6.65 -39.58 16.52
N LYS A 568 -7.44 -38.85 17.33
CA LYS A 568 -8.38 -39.46 18.30
C LYS A 568 -9.65 -40.01 17.66
N ILE A 569 -10.08 -39.44 16.54
CA ILE A 569 -11.26 -39.90 15.80
C ILE A 569 -10.85 -40.98 14.80
N ASP A 570 -9.73 -40.76 14.12
CA ASP A 570 -9.16 -41.66 13.12
C ASP A 570 -7.63 -41.67 13.28
N GLY A 571 -7.07 -42.83 13.63
CA GLY A 571 -5.63 -42.98 13.87
C GLY A 571 -4.75 -42.70 12.65
N SER A 572 -5.28 -42.76 11.42
CA SER A 572 -4.58 -42.38 10.19
C SER A 572 -4.73 -40.91 9.81
N ALA A 573 -5.59 -40.13 10.48
CA ALA A 573 -5.81 -38.73 10.16
C ALA A 573 -4.75 -37.79 10.79
N PRO A 574 -4.31 -36.73 10.08
CA PRO A 574 -4.61 -36.41 8.69
C PRO A 574 -3.84 -37.31 7.70
N HIS A 575 -4.50 -37.67 6.60
CA HIS A 575 -3.95 -38.52 5.54
C HIS A 575 -3.00 -37.75 4.61
N GLU A 576 -3.28 -36.46 4.43
CA GLU A 576 -2.40 -35.52 3.73
C GLU A 576 -2.19 -34.28 4.60
N VAL A 577 -0.92 -33.92 4.85
CA VAL A 577 -0.53 -32.62 5.38
C VAL A 577 0.08 -31.82 4.23
N LEU A 578 -0.76 -30.99 3.60
CA LEU A 578 -0.42 -30.23 2.41
C LEU A 578 0.11 -28.85 2.79
N LEU A 579 1.41 -28.62 2.62
CA LEU A 579 2.02 -27.31 2.81
C LEU A 579 1.86 -26.45 1.55
N VAL A 580 1.24 -25.28 1.69
CA VAL A 580 1.16 -24.29 0.61
C VAL A 580 2.29 -23.27 0.75
N LEU A 581 3.06 -23.09 -0.32
CA LEU A 581 4.19 -22.17 -0.41
C LEU A 581 4.01 -21.17 -1.56
N ASP A 582 4.64 -20.01 -1.41
CA ASP A 582 4.70 -18.97 -2.44
C ASP A 582 6.07 -19.03 -3.14
N ALA A 583 6.07 -19.37 -4.44
CA ALA A 583 7.29 -19.44 -5.25
C ALA A 583 8.02 -18.10 -5.34
N GLY A 584 7.33 -16.97 -5.17
CA GLY A 584 7.91 -15.63 -5.16
C GLY A 584 8.83 -15.37 -3.96
N THR A 585 8.72 -16.16 -2.89
CA THR A 585 9.50 -15.96 -1.67
C THR A 585 10.91 -16.58 -1.71
N GLY A 586 11.23 -17.35 -2.75
CA GLY A 586 12.56 -17.96 -2.94
C GLY A 586 12.97 -18.82 -1.75
N GLN A 587 14.23 -18.70 -1.31
CA GLN A 587 14.81 -19.49 -0.21
C GLN A 587 14.05 -19.40 1.13
N ASN A 588 13.23 -18.36 1.33
CA ASN A 588 12.35 -18.31 2.51
C ASN A 588 11.33 -19.46 2.51
N ALA A 589 10.83 -19.88 1.35
CA ALA A 589 9.91 -21.02 1.25
C ALA A 589 10.56 -22.33 1.73
N LEU A 590 11.83 -22.56 1.38
CA LEU A 590 12.59 -23.72 1.84
C LEU A 590 12.76 -23.70 3.38
N SER A 591 13.12 -22.56 3.95
CA SER A 591 13.25 -22.42 5.41
C SER A 591 11.92 -22.67 6.13
N GLN A 592 10.80 -22.20 5.56
CA GLN A 592 9.47 -22.43 6.11
C GLN A 592 9.08 -23.90 6.04
N ALA A 593 9.34 -24.54 4.90
CA ALA A 593 9.01 -25.93 4.68
C ALA A 593 9.72 -26.86 5.66
N ARG A 594 11.00 -26.61 5.96
CA ARG A 594 11.73 -27.33 7.02
C ARG A 594 11.02 -27.20 8.38
N LEU A 595 10.67 -25.98 8.79
CA LEU A 595 10.00 -25.72 10.07
C LEU A 595 8.63 -26.41 10.19
N PHE A 596 7.82 -26.39 9.12
CA PHE A 596 6.54 -27.11 9.12
C PHE A 596 6.73 -28.63 9.11
N ASN A 597 7.74 -29.13 8.38
CA ASN A 597 8.04 -30.56 8.35
C ASN A 597 8.45 -31.09 9.72
N GLU A 598 9.30 -30.36 10.44
CA GLU A 598 9.66 -30.69 11.83
C GLU A 598 8.46 -30.69 12.77
N ALA A 599 7.45 -29.86 12.53
CA ALA A 599 6.30 -29.72 13.42
C ALA A 599 5.21 -30.76 13.19
N VAL A 600 4.86 -31.05 11.93
CA VAL A 600 3.68 -31.86 11.59
C VAL A 600 3.93 -33.02 10.63
N ASN A 601 5.17 -33.21 10.14
CA ASN A 601 5.55 -34.16 9.09
C ASN A 601 4.71 -33.97 7.82
N LEU A 602 5.25 -33.24 6.86
CA LEU A 602 4.57 -32.94 5.60
C LEU A 602 4.51 -34.18 4.72
N THR A 603 3.39 -34.36 4.02
CA THR A 603 3.22 -35.44 3.03
C THR A 603 3.03 -34.90 1.61
N GLY A 604 2.79 -33.59 1.48
CA GLY A 604 2.69 -32.92 0.20
C GLY A 604 3.01 -31.43 0.26
N ILE A 605 3.45 -30.90 -0.88
CA ILE A 605 3.69 -29.48 -1.11
C ILE A 605 2.82 -29.01 -2.28
N ALA A 606 2.20 -27.83 -2.13
CA ALA A 606 1.58 -27.07 -3.20
C ALA A 606 2.35 -25.76 -3.38
N LEU A 607 2.97 -25.56 -4.54
CA LEU A 607 3.76 -24.37 -4.84
C LEU A 607 2.96 -23.40 -5.71
N THR A 608 2.64 -22.21 -5.19
CA THR A 608 1.75 -21.25 -5.85
C THR A 608 2.50 -20.02 -6.39
N LYS A 609 1.80 -19.22 -7.21
CA LYS A 609 2.27 -17.95 -7.80
C LYS A 609 3.50 -18.09 -8.69
N LEU A 610 3.64 -19.24 -9.36
CA LEU A 610 4.74 -19.52 -10.29
C LEU A 610 4.71 -18.60 -11.53
N ASP A 611 3.54 -18.07 -11.88
CA ASP A 611 3.31 -17.11 -12.97
C ASP A 611 3.82 -15.69 -12.68
N GLY A 612 3.86 -15.33 -11.39
CA GLY A 612 4.25 -14.00 -10.96
C GLY A 612 5.76 -13.77 -10.91
N THR A 613 6.56 -14.84 -10.88
CA THR A 613 7.93 -14.80 -10.36
C THR A 613 8.99 -15.32 -11.34
N ALA A 614 10.20 -14.76 -11.21
CA ALA A 614 11.42 -15.26 -11.85
C ALA A 614 12.26 -16.15 -10.90
N LYS A 615 11.78 -16.33 -9.66
CA LYS A 615 12.40 -17.10 -8.56
C LYS A 615 11.84 -18.51 -8.45
N GLY A 616 11.32 -19.07 -9.55
CA GLY A 616 10.69 -20.39 -9.57
C GLY A 616 11.65 -21.55 -9.31
N GLY A 617 12.97 -21.32 -9.26
CA GLY A 617 13.99 -22.35 -9.02
C GLY A 617 13.96 -22.95 -7.62
N VAL A 618 13.26 -22.32 -6.66
CA VAL A 618 13.11 -22.87 -5.29
C VAL A 618 12.50 -24.27 -5.26
N ILE A 619 11.72 -24.65 -6.28
CA ILE A 619 11.12 -25.99 -6.40
C ILE A 619 12.18 -27.11 -6.39
N PHE A 620 13.35 -26.86 -7.00
CA PHE A 620 14.46 -27.81 -7.02
C PHE A 620 15.08 -27.96 -5.63
N ALA A 621 15.24 -26.84 -4.91
CA ALA A 621 15.74 -26.84 -3.54
C ALA A 621 14.81 -27.63 -2.58
N LEU A 622 13.50 -27.44 -2.75
CA LEU A 622 12.48 -28.15 -1.97
C LEU A 622 12.54 -29.65 -2.23
N ALA A 623 12.62 -30.06 -3.50
CA ALA A 623 12.69 -31.46 -3.89
C ALA A 623 13.97 -32.15 -3.38
N ASP A 624 15.13 -31.55 -3.62
CA ASP A 624 16.44 -32.10 -3.23
C ASP A 624 16.60 -32.24 -1.71
N GLN A 625 16.12 -31.26 -0.94
CA GLN A 625 16.44 -31.20 0.49
C GLN A 625 15.36 -31.74 1.41
N LEU A 626 14.08 -31.76 1.00
CA LEU A 626 12.99 -32.29 1.82
C LEU A 626 12.52 -33.67 1.38
N GLY A 627 12.60 -33.98 0.08
CA GLY A 627 12.07 -35.23 -0.48
C GLY A 627 10.55 -35.41 -0.31
N VAL A 628 9.83 -34.34 0.06
CA VAL A 628 8.37 -34.36 0.21
C VAL A 628 7.73 -34.21 -1.17
N PRO A 629 6.72 -35.04 -1.53
CA PRO A 629 6.03 -34.94 -2.81
C PRO A 629 5.51 -33.53 -3.09
N ILE A 630 5.75 -33.02 -4.29
CA ILE A 630 5.11 -31.82 -4.79
C ILE A 630 3.84 -32.29 -5.49
N ARG A 631 2.69 -32.00 -4.90
CA ARG A 631 1.38 -32.45 -5.41
C ARG A 631 0.88 -31.53 -6.50
N PHE A 632 1.01 -30.21 -6.26
CA PHE A 632 0.35 -29.20 -7.06
C PHE A 632 1.24 -28.01 -7.35
N ILE A 633 1.00 -27.40 -8.51
CA ILE A 633 1.54 -26.10 -8.88
C ILE A 633 0.40 -25.12 -9.20
N GLY A 634 0.49 -23.94 -8.62
CA GLY A 634 -0.40 -22.82 -8.86
C GLY A 634 0.25 -21.81 -9.79
N VAL A 635 -0.31 -21.67 -10.98
CA VAL A 635 0.27 -20.91 -12.11
C VAL A 635 -0.65 -19.77 -12.58
N GLY A 636 -1.57 -19.33 -11.72
CA GLY A 636 -2.49 -18.24 -12.02
C GLY A 636 -3.69 -18.20 -11.09
N GLU A 637 -4.62 -17.28 -11.37
CA GLU A 637 -5.76 -16.99 -10.49
C GLU A 637 -7.01 -17.83 -10.81
N ALA A 638 -7.18 -18.31 -12.04
CA ALA A 638 -8.36 -19.09 -12.43
C ALA A 638 -8.44 -20.43 -11.68
N ILE A 639 -9.63 -21.01 -11.57
CA ILE A 639 -9.83 -22.32 -10.93
C ILE A 639 -8.98 -23.40 -11.62
N THR A 640 -8.86 -23.31 -12.95
CA THR A 640 -8.07 -24.22 -13.79
C THR A 640 -6.55 -24.00 -13.71
N ASP A 641 -6.07 -22.98 -12.98
CA ASP A 641 -4.64 -22.70 -12.78
C ASP A 641 -4.00 -23.45 -11.61
N PHE A 642 -4.71 -24.41 -11.01
CA PHE A 642 -4.16 -25.31 -9.99
C PHE A 642 -4.05 -26.71 -10.58
N GLN A 643 -2.82 -27.10 -10.90
CA GLN A 643 -2.52 -28.28 -11.71
C GLN A 643 -1.73 -29.30 -10.90
N ASP A 644 -1.87 -30.57 -11.25
CA ASP A 644 -0.99 -31.61 -10.72
C ASP A 644 0.43 -31.34 -11.18
N PHE A 645 1.39 -31.54 -10.28
CA PHE A 645 2.78 -31.38 -10.63
C PHE A 645 3.28 -32.60 -11.42
N ASP A 646 3.82 -32.34 -12.61
CA ASP A 646 4.54 -33.32 -13.43
C ASP A 646 5.95 -32.79 -13.70
N ALA A 647 6.96 -33.47 -13.16
CA ALA A 647 8.35 -33.03 -13.26
C ALA A 647 8.82 -32.91 -14.71
N LYS A 648 8.41 -33.86 -15.58
CA LYS A 648 8.81 -33.84 -16.99
C LYS A 648 8.23 -32.62 -17.72
N THR A 649 6.92 -32.40 -17.62
CA THR A 649 6.23 -31.27 -18.25
C THR A 649 6.76 -29.94 -17.72
N PHE A 650 7.05 -29.86 -16.42
CA PHE A 650 7.64 -28.66 -15.80
C PHE A 650 9.04 -28.36 -16.35
N VAL A 651 9.93 -29.36 -16.37
CA VAL A 651 11.29 -29.21 -16.93
C VAL A 651 11.23 -28.93 -18.43
N ASP A 652 10.40 -29.62 -19.19
CA ASP A 652 10.21 -29.37 -20.63
C ASP A 652 9.77 -27.92 -20.88
N ALA A 653 8.84 -27.40 -20.09
CA ALA A 653 8.36 -26.01 -20.20
C ALA A 653 9.44 -24.96 -19.88
N LEU A 654 10.38 -25.27 -18.96
CA LEU A 654 11.53 -24.42 -18.66
C LEU A 654 12.54 -24.36 -19.81
N PHE A 655 12.65 -25.42 -20.62
CA PHE A 655 13.61 -25.53 -21.73
C PHE A 655 12.98 -25.27 -23.11
N ALA A 656 11.70 -24.90 -23.17
CA ALA A 656 11.02 -24.62 -24.42
C ALA A 656 11.62 -23.39 -25.14
N LYS A 657 12.07 -23.58 -26.39
CA LYS A 657 12.51 -22.48 -27.27
C LYS A 657 11.30 -21.61 -27.65
N ASP A 658 11.51 -20.29 -27.74
CA ASP A 658 10.46 -19.31 -28.10
C ASP A 658 9.85 -19.56 -29.49
#